data_AF-A0A9P7KQG5-F1
#
_entry.id   AF-A0A9P7KQG5-F1
#
_cell.length_a   1.000
_cell.length_b   1.000
_cell.length_c   1.000
_cell.angle_alpha   90.00
_cell.angle_beta   90.00
_cell.angle_gamma   90.00
#
_symmetry.space_group_name_H-M   'P 1'
#
loop_
_entity.id
_entity.type
_entity.pdbx_description
1 polymer ?
#
loop_
_entity_poly.entity_id
_entity_poly.type
_entity_poly.pdbx_seq_one_letter_code
_entity_poly.pdbx_strand_id
1 'polypeptide(L)'
;MAETNANIDASVPSESSVANGAQKARNQTACDVCRARKIRCTYIPNQQRCRGCEFLDVDCTHERPRRKRGPPNKHAQRAQKATSGSPAVPSPTNPISPAGNSEAHGSSASLQSPHFPVCMANTNSTPGACPGSGSHWLSVFAPESTIARLLGDWFSVIHPLAPILLRRQFLRRLRQGVADVNAEFCGLVISVCAATKATLPRSDYGPVTVDYCVEFLDTHGLLKSHFTQDPFSIDRCIALYNIGTAMGATAKSGLSSMRAYHALSEAAAGARYLAYYRIHEHDEAEQQLLRRLIWLLFAGACSADIFGRLPISLLSQDRIENFPRPLPLSDDQMEPANPSMCHEPPWHGDDTTYVPGLNSLSDLFLIWQQVQQVPSDTDPQATITRYLNKVQHVLDSLPPELRWRGGLSRPANVTEGHDVQIANLFVTSLNIRSNILQKFGPTITSAQEHQKIVDDLLEILYHLPRAVFDANGSSLVPKIRDIGAAYLEQTQLGNGVGEVEIGDGRVKLERLLRKLDDLDCWQGIGVLEVSIIASPSNLHSPPSLPSLTTSPNIMAITQIPTTQAQHAHPHLRRSDKGSVQLIVKGKPFLMLPGELHNSSLSSAKFMSQVWPAMKADHINTLLGSVTWEMIEPREGHFDFGELDRVLEGAREYGMHLVLLWFGTYKNGLSTYAPTWVKRDPKRFPRVQVLEAGGVKRTLEMITPLCDAACEADSRAFSALLRHLAEVDSHHQTVLMVQVQNETGVLGDSRDRSRRADKAFAEPVPGELLQHLSQVNTHSRFSKRVSHVPSSGSHSWESVFGAGTAADEAFMAHLISSYVGRVAAAGKKEYPIPLFTNTWLNIEDQFELDFGGGAPVVVGGGDKPGIYPSGGPCPHVLDIWRFNTPSLDLLAPDLYFHDYETVCRNYTEQGNTLFIPEQRRDEYGARRVWLSYATYGALGASPFGIDTGSEIIGREFKLLDQTKQYLLDAAPEDRFGFYFDEEPSEKKPEKWTRVFGDIEVIVERCFVFGKPGPGGGMIIHLGNSKFLLVGRGFHARFKGARKEATFGGILWGEEKEVDENGDLKTLRILNGDETRHGEFMMMPNDDPDYGGFPIAVTPGARTCIAEVEAYWIAEDEDDR
;
A
#
# COMPACT_ATOMS: atom_id res chain seq x y z
N MET A 1 36.67 1.50 -59.36
CA MET A 1 37.74 2.40 -58.87
C MET A 1 38.16 1.80 -57.53
N ALA A 2 39.35 1.23 -57.36
CA ALA A 2 40.69 1.82 -57.56
C ALA A 2 40.99 2.89 -56.50
N GLU A 3 42.07 2.85 -55.69
CA GLU A 3 43.18 1.89 -55.47
C GLU A 3 43.53 2.00 -53.95
N THR A 4 43.84 0.95 -53.16
CA THR A 4 45.05 0.08 -53.08
C THR A 4 46.40 0.81 -52.95
N ASN A 5 47.31 0.17 -52.19
CA ASN A 5 48.76 0.47 -52.05
C ASN A 5 49.12 1.68 -51.15
N ALA A 6 50.27 1.75 -50.47
CA ALA A 6 51.35 0.77 -50.20
C ALA A 6 51.92 1.06 -48.78
N ASN A 7 52.33 0.10 -47.93
CA ASN A 7 53.26 -1.05 -48.07
C ASN A 7 54.75 -0.63 -47.92
N ILE A 8 55.64 -1.61 -47.63
CA ILE A 8 57.13 -1.52 -47.62
C ILE A 8 57.70 -0.77 -46.38
N ASP A 9 58.77 -1.16 -45.68
CA ASP A 9 59.56 -2.40 -45.42
C ASP A 9 60.73 -1.96 -44.47
N ALA A 10 61.76 -2.74 -44.11
CA ALA A 10 61.86 -4.09 -43.53
C ALA A 10 63.35 -4.32 -43.17
N SER A 11 63.65 -5.18 -42.18
CA SER A 11 64.93 -5.91 -42.08
C SER A 11 64.91 -6.94 -40.95
N VAL A 12 65.32 -8.18 -41.24
CA VAL A 12 65.42 -9.31 -40.28
C VAL A 12 66.71 -10.09 -40.54
N PRO A 13 67.42 -10.51 -39.48
CA PRO A 13 68.05 -11.84 -39.41
C PRO A 13 67.61 -12.58 -38.12
N SER A 14 67.27 -13.88 -38.05
CA SER A 14 67.95 -15.12 -38.53
C SER A 14 69.29 -15.39 -37.82
N GLU A 15 69.58 -16.54 -37.18
CA GLU A 15 68.76 -17.76 -36.96
C GLU A 15 69.41 -18.70 -35.89
N SER A 16 68.75 -19.85 -35.63
CA SER A 16 69.30 -21.14 -35.15
C SER A 16 69.29 -21.56 -33.64
N SER A 17 68.59 -22.69 -33.43
CA SER A 17 68.98 -23.88 -32.63
C SER A 17 68.56 -24.07 -31.16
N VAL A 18 68.26 -25.36 -30.87
CA VAL A 18 68.06 -26.08 -29.59
C VAL A 18 66.87 -25.66 -28.71
N ALA A 19 66.00 -26.63 -28.39
CA ALA A 19 64.84 -26.45 -27.53
C ALA A 19 65.22 -26.48 -26.03
N ASN A 20 65.15 -25.32 -25.37
CA ASN A 20 64.97 -25.23 -23.91
C ASN A 20 64.35 -23.87 -23.54
N GLY A 21 63.78 -23.76 -22.33
CA GLY A 21 62.92 -22.62 -21.97
C GLY A 21 63.63 -21.26 -21.87
N ALA A 22 63.00 -20.21 -22.43
CA ALA A 22 63.48 -18.82 -22.33
C ALA A 22 62.38 -17.85 -21.87
N GLN A 23 62.69 -17.03 -20.86
CA GLN A 23 61.85 -15.91 -20.43
C GLN A 23 62.12 -14.66 -21.29
N LYS A 24 61.07 -13.88 -21.63
CA LYS A 24 60.98 -12.40 -21.59
C LYS A 24 59.68 -11.93 -22.27
N ALA A 25 59.16 -10.71 -22.05
CA ALA A 25 59.65 -9.63 -21.20
C ALA A 25 58.65 -9.26 -20.09
N ARG A 26 59.15 -8.75 -18.95
CA ARG A 26 58.36 -8.43 -17.76
C ARG A 26 58.30 -6.91 -17.56
N ASN A 27 57.08 -6.35 -17.57
CA ASN A 27 56.72 -4.96 -17.30
C ASN A 27 57.35 -3.88 -18.21
N GLN A 28 56.49 -3.15 -18.92
CA GLN A 28 56.60 -1.69 -18.95
C GLN A 28 55.30 -1.05 -18.45
N THR A 29 55.31 0.26 -18.18
CA THR A 29 54.33 0.95 -17.33
C THR A 29 52.89 0.93 -17.84
N ALA A 30 51.94 1.05 -16.90
CA ALA A 30 50.58 1.42 -17.25
C ALA A 30 50.53 2.83 -17.86
N CYS A 31 49.81 2.97 -18.96
CA CYS A 31 49.46 4.26 -19.57
C CYS A 31 48.68 5.12 -18.56
N ASP A 32 48.65 6.43 -18.76
CA ASP A 32 48.15 7.36 -17.76
C ASP A 32 46.66 7.18 -17.45
N VAL A 33 45.86 6.71 -18.41
CA VAL A 33 44.46 6.28 -18.20
C VAL A 33 44.39 5.10 -17.22
N CYS A 34 45.02 3.96 -17.54
CA CYS A 34 45.03 2.79 -16.65
C CYS A 34 45.67 3.11 -15.29
N ARG A 35 46.65 4.00 -15.26
CA ARG A 35 47.41 4.38 -14.07
C ARG A 35 46.63 5.32 -13.15
N ALA A 36 45.87 6.27 -13.70
CA ALA A 36 44.92 7.09 -12.94
C ALA A 36 43.82 6.21 -12.34
N ARG A 37 43.30 5.26 -13.12
CA ARG A 37 42.32 4.24 -12.70
C ARG A 37 42.93 3.13 -11.83
N LYS A 38 44.25 3.14 -11.58
CA LYS A 38 45.03 2.13 -10.82
C LYS A 38 44.94 0.66 -11.34
N ILE A 39 44.40 0.43 -12.53
CA ILE A 39 44.20 -0.90 -13.13
C ILE A 39 45.43 -1.41 -13.90
N ARG A 40 45.46 -2.72 -14.15
CA ARG A 40 46.53 -3.38 -14.90
C ARG A 40 46.40 -3.15 -16.41
N CYS A 41 47.14 -2.17 -16.93
CA CYS A 41 47.35 -1.99 -18.36
C CYS A 41 47.83 -3.31 -19.01
N THR A 42 47.15 -3.71 -20.09
CA THR A 42 47.42 -4.94 -20.85
C THR A 42 47.29 -4.65 -22.34
N TYR A 43 48.29 -5.05 -23.13
CA TYR A 43 48.30 -4.90 -24.59
C TYR A 43 48.14 -6.27 -25.24
N ILE A 44 47.47 -6.31 -26.39
CA ILE A 44 47.58 -7.43 -27.33
C ILE A 44 48.90 -7.22 -28.11
N PRO A 45 49.67 -8.27 -28.47
CA PRO A 45 50.83 -8.12 -29.32
C PRO A 45 50.52 -7.33 -30.60
N ASN A 46 51.42 -6.42 -30.97
CA ASN A 46 51.32 -5.52 -32.14
C ASN A 46 50.21 -4.45 -32.12
N GLN A 47 49.45 -4.26 -31.04
CA GLN A 47 48.56 -3.10 -30.88
C GLN A 47 49.24 -1.91 -30.18
N GLN A 48 48.96 -0.68 -30.63
CA GLN A 48 49.45 0.56 -30.02
C GLN A 48 48.59 1.05 -28.84
N ARG A 49 47.28 0.75 -28.83
CA ARG A 49 46.39 1.00 -27.68
C ARG A 49 46.36 -0.23 -26.78
N CYS A 50 46.23 -0.03 -25.47
CA CYS A 50 46.02 -1.13 -24.54
C CYS A 50 44.53 -1.51 -24.51
N ARG A 51 44.21 -2.78 -24.19
CA ARG A 51 42.83 -3.31 -24.17
C ARG A 51 41.87 -2.48 -23.32
N GLY A 52 42.36 -1.90 -22.23
CA GLY A 52 41.58 -1.05 -21.31
C GLY A 52 41.40 0.42 -21.75
N CYS A 53 42.09 0.84 -22.81
CA CYS A 53 41.87 2.13 -23.50
C CYS A 53 41.08 1.92 -24.80
N GLU A 54 41.31 0.81 -25.51
CA GLU A 54 40.52 0.35 -26.66
C GLU A 54 39.05 0.10 -26.29
N PHE A 55 38.78 -0.65 -25.22
CA PHE A 55 37.42 -0.93 -24.74
C PHE A 55 36.63 0.32 -24.29
N LEU A 56 37.32 1.41 -23.96
CA LEU A 56 36.71 2.69 -23.55
C LEU A 56 36.80 3.78 -24.62
N ASP A 57 37.30 3.43 -25.80
CA ASP A 57 37.70 4.32 -26.90
C ASP A 57 38.40 5.65 -26.48
N VAL A 58 39.37 5.56 -25.57
CA VAL A 58 40.24 6.68 -25.16
C VAL A 58 41.70 6.50 -25.58
N ASP A 59 42.45 7.60 -25.65
CA ASP A 59 43.87 7.58 -26.02
C ASP A 59 44.78 6.94 -24.96
N CYS A 60 45.88 6.34 -25.41
CA CYS A 60 46.74 5.47 -24.59
C CYS A 60 48.11 6.09 -24.28
N THR A 61 48.11 7.29 -23.68
CA THR A 61 49.31 8.13 -23.43
C THR A 61 50.13 7.75 -22.20
N HIS A 62 51.39 8.23 -22.11
CA HIS A 62 52.36 7.92 -21.02
C HIS A 62 53.18 9.14 -20.57
N GLU A 63 52.58 10.33 -20.52
CA GLU A 63 53.27 11.61 -20.42
C GLU A 63 53.46 12.12 -18.97
N ARG A 64 52.74 11.59 -17.98
CA ARG A 64 52.73 12.15 -16.61
C ARG A 64 53.99 11.82 -15.79
N PRO A 65 54.69 12.85 -15.24
CA PRO A 65 55.91 12.68 -14.45
C PRO A 65 55.67 12.04 -13.07
N ARG A 66 56.73 11.44 -12.50
CA ARG A 66 56.67 10.64 -11.25
C ARG A 66 57.01 11.46 -10.00
N ARG A 67 56.25 11.26 -8.90
CA ARG A 67 56.61 11.73 -7.54
C ARG A 67 57.26 10.59 -6.70
N LYS A 68 58.11 10.94 -5.73
CA LYS A 68 58.78 9.98 -4.80
C LYS A 68 57.85 9.52 -3.66
N ARG A 69 58.17 8.38 -3.03
CA ARG A 69 57.48 7.82 -1.84
C ARG A 69 58.21 8.15 -0.53
N GLY A 70 57.47 8.19 0.58
CA GLY A 70 58.00 8.28 1.95
C GLY A 70 58.31 6.91 2.59
N PRO A 71 58.82 6.88 3.85
CA PRO A 71 59.32 5.68 4.51
C PRO A 71 58.22 4.80 5.18
N PRO A 72 58.53 3.53 5.54
CA PRO A 72 57.53 2.54 6.00
C PRO A 72 57.24 2.57 7.51
N ASN A 73 56.09 2.00 7.90
CA ASN A 73 55.61 1.94 9.30
C ASN A 73 56.21 0.74 10.07
N LYS A 74 56.58 0.96 11.35
CA LYS A 74 57.27 -0.01 12.22
C LYS A 74 56.38 -1.14 12.79
N HIS A 75 55.05 -1.03 12.71
CA HIS A 75 54.14 -1.97 13.39
C HIS A 75 54.27 -3.42 12.90
N ALA A 76 54.56 -3.62 11.60
CA ALA A 76 54.63 -4.94 10.97
C ALA A 76 55.73 -5.88 11.52
N GLN A 77 56.76 -5.35 12.19
CA GLN A 77 57.91 -6.15 12.65
C GLN A 77 57.65 -6.95 13.94
N ARG A 78 56.56 -6.69 14.68
CA ARG A 78 56.25 -7.43 15.92
C ARG A 78 55.52 -8.77 15.68
N ALA A 79 54.73 -8.88 14.61
CA ALA A 79 53.91 -10.07 14.35
C ALA A 79 54.73 -11.28 13.82
N GLN A 80 55.89 -11.06 13.19
CA GLN A 80 56.65 -12.10 12.49
C GLN A 80 57.60 -12.92 13.39
N LYS A 81 57.52 -12.79 14.72
CA LYS A 81 58.47 -13.43 15.66
C LYS A 81 57.89 -14.54 16.55
N ALA A 82 56.69 -15.02 16.22
CA ALA A 82 56.10 -16.25 16.74
C ALA A 82 55.76 -17.19 15.56
N THR A 83 56.74 -17.53 14.71
CA THR A 83 57.38 -18.87 14.70
C THR A 83 56.37 -20.03 14.84
N SER A 84 55.90 -20.66 13.76
CA SER A 84 56.61 -21.56 12.82
C SER A 84 56.89 -22.96 13.38
N GLY A 85 56.10 -23.95 12.93
CA GLY A 85 56.30 -25.38 13.16
C GLY A 85 55.56 -26.21 12.12
N SER A 86 56.30 -26.86 11.22
CA SER A 86 55.85 -27.73 10.11
C SER A 86 56.47 -29.15 10.32
N PRO A 87 56.18 -30.25 9.55
CA PRO A 87 55.69 -30.27 8.15
C PRO A 87 54.82 -31.47 7.61
N ALA A 88 53.99 -31.16 6.61
CA ALA A 88 53.82 -31.79 5.27
C ALA A 88 53.52 -33.30 4.98
N VAL A 89 52.42 -33.55 4.22
CA VAL A 89 52.30 -34.27 2.90
C VAL A 89 52.53 -35.83 2.84
N PRO A 90 51.92 -36.67 1.94
CA PRO A 90 50.91 -36.48 0.85
C PRO A 90 49.65 -37.42 0.92
N SER A 91 48.78 -37.37 -0.12
CA SER A 91 47.67 -38.32 -0.48
C SER A 91 48.07 -39.18 -1.72
N PRO A 92 47.19 -39.95 -2.44
CA PRO A 92 45.81 -40.44 -2.19
C PRO A 92 45.57 -41.96 -2.54
N THR A 93 44.36 -42.51 -2.31
CA THR A 93 43.62 -43.45 -3.24
C THR A 93 42.24 -43.91 -2.69
N ASN A 94 41.43 -44.50 -3.57
CA ASN A 94 40.09 -45.11 -3.36
C ASN A 94 40.05 -46.45 -4.16
N PRO A 95 39.05 -47.37 -4.01
CA PRO A 95 38.11 -47.63 -2.90
C PRO A 95 38.04 -49.17 -2.57
N ILE A 96 36.87 -49.70 -2.12
CA ILE A 96 36.40 -51.12 -2.04
C ILE A 96 36.30 -51.76 -0.62
N SER A 97 35.14 -52.38 -0.33
CA SER A 97 34.74 -53.18 0.86
C SER A 97 34.99 -54.71 0.62
N PRO A 98 34.73 -55.73 1.50
CA PRO A 98 33.62 -55.86 2.47
C PRO A 98 33.86 -56.78 3.74
N ALA A 99 32.76 -57.12 4.44
CA ALA A 99 32.46 -58.37 5.20
C ALA A 99 33.27 -58.74 6.48
N GLY A 100 32.69 -59.45 7.47
CA GLY A 100 31.27 -59.82 7.67
C GLY A 100 31.03 -60.97 8.68
N ASN A 101 29.74 -61.26 8.95
CA ASN A 101 29.14 -62.45 9.61
C ASN A 101 29.48 -62.70 11.11
N SER A 102 28.66 -63.43 11.90
CA SER A 102 27.39 -64.16 11.67
C SER A 102 26.25 -63.61 12.57
N GLU A 103 25.07 -64.18 12.87
CA GLU A 103 24.27 -65.40 12.56
C GLU A 103 22.78 -65.07 12.97
N ALA A 104 21.68 -65.85 12.86
CA ALA A 104 21.42 -67.22 12.41
C ALA A 104 20.02 -67.34 11.73
N HIS A 105 19.04 -68.02 12.37
CA HIS A 105 17.72 -68.38 11.83
C HIS A 105 16.63 -68.41 12.94
N GLY A 106 15.32 -68.31 12.68
CA GLY A 106 14.62 -68.04 11.41
C GLY A 106 13.11 -68.40 11.41
N SER A 107 12.47 -68.30 10.24
CA SER A 107 11.17 -68.90 9.79
C SER A 107 9.82 -68.14 9.91
N SER A 108 9.16 -68.04 8.73
CA SER A 108 7.70 -68.08 8.41
C SER A 108 6.67 -66.99 8.84
N ALA A 109 6.53 -65.96 8.00
CA ALA A 109 5.39 -65.67 7.08
C ALA A 109 3.91 -65.45 7.54
N SER A 110 3.26 -64.48 6.84
CA SER A 110 1.79 -64.32 6.58
C SER A 110 0.91 -63.79 7.75
N LEU A 111 -0.29 -63.19 7.57
CA LEU A 111 -1.00 -62.55 6.43
C LEU A 111 -2.17 -61.67 6.98
N GLN A 112 -2.67 -60.72 6.17
CA GLN A 112 -4.05 -60.14 6.19
C GLN A 112 -4.58 -59.28 7.36
N SER A 113 -5.37 -58.26 6.97
CA SER A 113 -6.37 -57.50 7.76
C SER A 113 -7.71 -58.31 7.87
N PRO A 114 -8.90 -57.85 8.38
CA PRO A 114 -9.42 -56.47 8.49
C PRO A 114 -10.34 -56.14 9.72
N HIS A 115 -10.99 -54.96 9.66
CA HIS A 115 -12.27 -54.54 10.30
C HIS A 115 -12.32 -53.81 11.68
N PHE A 116 -13.07 -52.68 11.65
CA PHE A 116 -13.84 -51.99 12.70
C PHE A 116 -15.02 -52.88 13.23
N PRO A 117 -15.95 -52.50 14.17
CA PRO A 117 -16.29 -51.16 14.72
C PRO A 117 -16.70 -51.10 16.24
N VAL A 118 -17.34 -49.99 16.65
CA VAL A 118 -18.31 -49.78 17.78
C VAL A 118 -17.82 -49.43 19.20
N CYS A 119 -17.80 -48.12 19.48
CA CYS A 119 -18.56 -47.34 20.49
C CYS A 119 -18.82 -47.78 21.97
N MET A 120 -19.03 -46.73 22.80
CA MET A 120 -19.86 -46.61 24.04
C MET A 120 -19.21 -46.65 25.44
N ALA A 121 -18.72 -45.47 25.85
CA ALA A 121 -19.07 -44.72 27.07
C ALA A 121 -19.48 -45.43 28.39
N ASN A 122 -18.69 -45.17 29.45
CA ASN A 122 -19.05 -44.82 30.86
C ASN A 122 -17.87 -45.16 31.81
N THR A 123 -17.55 -44.49 32.92
CA THR A 123 -17.99 -43.19 33.52
C THR A 123 -16.93 -42.73 34.53
N ASN A 124 -16.81 -41.42 34.75
CA ASN A 124 -16.38 -40.74 35.99
C ASN A 124 -15.27 -41.36 36.88
N SER A 125 -14.00 -40.97 36.67
CA SER A 125 -13.18 -40.31 37.72
C SER A 125 -11.80 -39.87 37.20
N THR A 126 -11.47 -38.57 37.39
CA THR A 126 -10.14 -37.93 37.35
C THR A 126 -8.92 -38.73 36.85
N PRO A 127 -8.39 -38.43 35.65
CA PRO A 127 -7.05 -38.83 35.24
C PRO A 127 -6.01 -37.74 35.56
N GLY A 128 -5.11 -38.01 36.50
CA GLY A 128 -3.81 -37.34 36.56
C GLY A 128 -2.81 -38.03 35.63
N ALA A 129 -2.11 -37.25 34.80
CA ALA A 129 -0.91 -37.62 34.03
C ALA A 129 -0.78 -39.10 33.54
N CYS A 130 -1.32 -39.39 32.35
CA CYS A 130 -0.89 -40.56 31.57
C CYS A 130 0.35 -40.20 30.72
N PRO A 131 1.47 -40.95 30.80
CA PRO A 131 2.61 -40.76 29.90
C PRO A 131 2.37 -41.49 28.57
N GLY A 132 2.32 -40.77 27.44
CA GLY A 132 2.28 -41.39 26.11
C GLY A 132 1.37 -40.72 25.08
N SER A 133 1.64 -39.45 24.74
CA SER A 133 1.08 -38.81 23.55
C SER A 133 2.02 -37.71 23.04
N GLY A 134 3.03 -38.11 22.25
CA GLY A 134 3.92 -37.15 21.58
C GLY A 134 3.16 -36.35 20.51
N SER A 135 3.35 -35.04 20.50
CA SER A 135 2.70 -34.14 19.55
C SER A 135 3.52 -34.06 18.26
N HIS A 136 3.21 -34.96 17.31
CA HIS A 136 3.94 -35.11 16.04
C HIS A 136 3.72 -33.98 15.02
N TRP A 137 3.77 -32.72 15.44
CA TRP A 137 3.47 -31.52 14.65
C TRP A 137 4.19 -31.49 13.30
N LEU A 138 5.49 -31.80 13.25
CA LEU A 138 6.25 -31.77 11.99
C LEU A 138 5.74 -32.77 10.95
N SER A 139 5.22 -33.93 11.37
CA SER A 139 4.63 -34.93 10.46
C SER A 139 3.30 -34.49 9.86
N VAL A 140 2.59 -33.58 10.54
CA VAL A 140 1.34 -32.95 10.07
C VAL A 140 1.64 -31.74 9.18
N PHE A 141 2.72 -31.01 9.47
CA PHE A 141 3.18 -29.85 8.72
C PHE A 141 3.67 -30.21 7.31
N ALA A 142 4.63 -31.13 7.18
CA ALA A 142 5.18 -31.51 5.87
C ALA A 142 5.88 -32.87 5.89
N PRO A 143 5.99 -33.55 4.73
CA PRO A 143 6.82 -34.74 4.61
C PRO A 143 8.27 -34.46 5.03
N GLU A 144 8.89 -35.39 5.75
CA GLU A 144 10.27 -35.28 6.24
C GLU A 144 11.27 -34.93 5.12
N SER A 145 11.09 -35.50 3.93
CA SER A 145 11.90 -35.25 2.73
C SER A 145 11.72 -33.85 2.11
N THR A 146 10.67 -33.12 2.48
CA THR A 146 10.46 -31.70 2.14
C THR A 146 11.12 -30.81 3.19
N ILE A 147 10.93 -31.12 4.49
CA ILE A 147 11.58 -30.40 5.59
C ILE A 147 13.11 -30.49 5.47
N ALA A 148 13.64 -31.69 5.24
CA ALA A 148 15.07 -31.93 5.05
C ALA A 148 15.66 -31.16 3.84
N ARG A 149 14.87 -30.95 2.78
CA ARG A 149 15.27 -30.15 1.61
C ARG A 149 15.35 -28.67 1.95
N LEU A 150 14.30 -28.12 2.57
CA LEU A 150 14.25 -26.73 3.03
C LEU A 150 15.42 -26.40 3.99
N LEU A 151 15.68 -27.28 4.96
CA LEU A 151 16.81 -27.13 5.88
C LEU A 151 18.17 -27.26 5.15
N GLY A 152 18.30 -28.18 4.19
CA GLY A 152 19.49 -28.32 3.36
C GLY A 152 19.78 -27.06 2.53
N ASP A 153 18.75 -26.47 1.94
CA ASP A 153 18.83 -25.25 1.14
C ASP A 153 19.14 -24.02 2.02
N TRP A 154 18.58 -23.94 3.24
CA TRP A 154 18.98 -22.93 4.23
C TRP A 154 20.49 -22.99 4.54
N PHE A 155 20.99 -24.15 4.95
CA PHE A 155 22.40 -24.28 5.36
C PHE A 155 23.38 -24.17 4.18
N SER A 156 22.98 -24.55 2.96
CA SER A 156 23.84 -24.41 1.79
C SER A 156 23.85 -22.98 1.22
N VAL A 157 22.71 -22.29 1.16
CA VAL A 157 22.55 -21.03 0.42
C VAL A 157 22.33 -19.80 1.30
N ILE A 158 21.54 -19.89 2.37
CA ILE A 158 21.01 -18.72 3.12
C ILE A 158 21.82 -18.43 4.40
N HIS A 159 22.34 -19.45 5.08
CA HIS A 159 23.19 -19.30 6.27
C HIS A 159 24.34 -18.29 6.10
N PRO A 160 25.01 -18.13 4.94
CA PRO A 160 26.00 -17.07 4.72
C PRO A 160 25.48 -15.64 4.95
N LEU A 161 24.17 -15.38 4.81
CA LEU A 161 23.55 -14.09 5.16
C LEU A 161 23.00 -14.11 6.58
N ALA A 162 22.39 -15.21 7.00
CA ALA A 162 21.78 -15.37 8.32
C ALA A 162 22.44 -16.51 9.14
N PRO A 163 23.67 -16.32 9.67
CA PRO A 163 24.43 -17.36 10.37
C PRO A 163 23.96 -17.61 11.82
N ILE A 164 22.64 -17.62 12.05
CA ILE A 164 22.00 -17.65 13.39
C ILE A 164 21.64 -19.06 13.88
N LEU A 165 22.06 -20.12 13.18
CA LEU A 165 21.86 -21.51 13.59
C LEU A 165 23.16 -22.30 13.48
N LEU A 166 23.51 -23.03 14.53
CA LEU A 166 24.58 -24.05 14.50
C LEU A 166 24.00 -25.33 13.90
N ARG A 167 24.54 -25.75 12.75
CA ARG A 167 23.92 -26.83 11.94
C ARG A 167 23.88 -28.15 12.69
N ARG A 168 24.97 -28.48 13.38
CA ARG A 168 25.19 -29.75 14.08
C ARG A 168 24.27 -29.90 15.31
N GLN A 169 24.25 -28.89 16.19
CA GLN A 169 23.30 -28.80 17.30
C GLN A 169 21.84 -28.86 16.82
N PHE A 170 21.48 -28.09 15.79
CA PHE A 170 20.13 -28.00 15.25
C PHE A 170 19.63 -29.34 14.68
N LEU A 171 20.40 -29.97 13.78
CA LEU A 171 20.04 -31.24 13.17
C LEU A 171 20.09 -32.40 14.19
N ARG A 172 20.96 -32.33 15.21
CA ARG A 172 20.94 -33.29 16.33
C ARG A 172 19.64 -33.20 17.13
N ARG A 173 19.21 -32.00 17.52
CA ARG A 173 17.93 -31.77 18.23
C ARG A 173 16.74 -32.28 17.41
N LEU A 174 16.74 -32.02 16.09
CA LEU A 174 15.69 -32.51 15.18
C LEU A 174 15.63 -34.05 15.14
N ARG A 175 16.76 -34.74 14.91
CA ARG A 175 16.83 -36.21 14.90
C ARG A 175 16.55 -36.87 16.26
N GLN A 176 16.63 -36.11 17.35
CA GLN A 176 16.29 -36.57 18.71
C GLN A 176 14.80 -36.44 19.04
N GLY A 177 13.95 -36.00 18.10
CA GLY A 177 12.51 -35.81 18.34
C GLY A 177 12.19 -34.63 19.27
N VAL A 178 13.14 -33.70 19.47
CA VAL A 178 12.92 -32.52 20.35
C VAL A 178 11.73 -31.68 19.84
N ALA A 179 11.49 -31.67 18.52
CA ALA A 179 10.35 -30.97 17.93
C ALA A 179 8.99 -31.61 18.26
N ASP A 180 8.91 -32.89 18.62
CA ASP A 180 7.65 -33.55 19.01
C ASP A 180 7.18 -33.17 20.42
N VAL A 181 8.06 -32.53 21.22
CA VAL A 181 7.84 -32.24 22.65
C VAL A 181 8.17 -30.79 23.06
N ASN A 182 8.87 -30.02 22.23
CA ASN A 182 9.18 -28.61 22.46
C ASN A 182 8.58 -27.76 21.34
N ALA A 183 7.53 -27.01 21.69
CA ALA A 183 6.76 -26.17 20.78
C ALA A 183 7.61 -25.07 20.13
N GLU A 184 8.48 -24.39 20.88
CA GLU A 184 9.33 -23.32 20.35
C GLU A 184 10.37 -23.84 19.35
N PHE A 185 10.94 -25.03 19.60
CA PHE A 185 11.88 -25.66 18.66
C PHE A 185 11.17 -26.18 17.40
N CYS A 186 9.95 -26.72 17.52
CA CYS A 186 9.10 -27.02 16.37
C CYS A 186 8.80 -25.74 15.57
N GLY A 187 8.46 -24.65 16.27
CA GLY A 187 8.23 -23.35 15.67
C GLY A 187 9.46 -22.77 14.98
N LEU A 188 10.65 -22.98 15.54
CA LEU A 188 11.92 -22.63 14.92
C LEU A 188 12.15 -23.42 13.62
N VAL A 189 11.91 -24.75 13.60
CA VAL A 189 12.06 -25.56 12.38
C VAL A 189 11.13 -25.07 11.26
N ILE A 190 9.87 -24.77 11.59
CA ILE A 190 8.88 -24.21 10.64
C ILE A 190 9.28 -22.80 10.19
N SER A 191 9.85 -21.96 11.07
CA SER A 191 10.35 -20.63 10.72
C SER A 191 11.46 -20.67 9.67
N VAL A 192 12.37 -21.65 9.75
CA VAL A 192 13.45 -21.83 8.78
C VAL A 192 12.89 -22.29 7.44
N CYS A 193 11.86 -23.14 7.45
CA CYS A 193 11.12 -23.51 6.25
C CYS A 193 10.47 -22.29 5.57
N ALA A 194 9.80 -21.43 6.35
CA ALA A 194 9.20 -20.19 5.87
C ALA A 194 10.23 -19.23 5.26
N ALA A 195 11.31 -18.94 6.00
CA ALA A 195 12.37 -18.04 5.54
C ALA A 195 13.12 -18.59 4.32
N THR A 196 13.28 -19.90 4.20
CA THR A 196 13.83 -20.54 2.99
C THR A 196 12.91 -20.36 1.80
N LYS A 197 11.61 -20.64 1.95
CA LYS A 197 10.62 -20.44 0.88
C LYS A 197 10.50 -18.97 0.45
N ALA A 198 10.65 -18.04 1.40
CA ALA A 198 10.66 -16.59 1.16
C ALA A 198 11.96 -16.06 0.54
N THR A 199 13.03 -16.85 0.50
CA THR A 199 14.35 -16.45 -0.02
C THR A 199 14.71 -17.13 -1.34
N LEU A 200 14.23 -18.34 -1.62
CA LEU A 200 14.56 -19.10 -2.84
C LEU A 200 13.35 -19.27 -3.78
N PRO A 201 13.26 -18.52 -4.90
CA PRO A 201 12.02 -18.40 -5.68
C PRO A 201 11.74 -19.57 -6.64
N ARG A 202 12.72 -20.45 -6.91
CA ARG A 202 12.62 -21.49 -7.96
C ARG A 202 12.59 -22.94 -7.47
N SER A 203 12.56 -23.15 -6.15
CA SER A 203 12.46 -24.48 -5.57
C SER A 203 11.00 -24.85 -5.30
N ASP A 204 10.58 -25.98 -5.88
CA ASP A 204 9.32 -26.63 -5.51
C ASP A 204 9.51 -27.38 -4.18
N TYR A 205 8.70 -27.01 -3.20
CA TYR A 205 8.61 -27.61 -1.87
C TYR A 205 7.21 -28.18 -1.60
N GLY A 206 6.41 -28.39 -2.65
CA GLY A 206 5.01 -28.82 -2.54
C GLY A 206 4.16 -27.76 -1.82
N PRO A 207 3.35 -28.14 -0.81
CA PRO A 207 2.39 -27.24 -0.16
C PRO A 207 3.02 -26.17 0.75
N VAL A 208 4.35 -26.20 0.99
CA VAL A 208 4.99 -25.29 1.94
C VAL A 208 5.09 -23.87 1.37
N THR A 209 4.20 -22.99 1.83
CA THR A 209 4.17 -21.54 1.59
C THR A 209 4.46 -20.76 2.89
N VAL A 210 4.76 -19.46 2.80
CA VAL A 210 4.98 -18.63 4.00
C VAL A 210 3.70 -18.52 4.82
N ASP A 211 2.55 -18.27 4.17
CA ASP A 211 1.26 -18.16 4.83
C ASP A 211 0.87 -19.48 5.53
N TYR A 212 1.10 -20.63 4.88
CA TYR A 212 0.86 -21.95 5.50
C TYR A 212 1.75 -22.18 6.73
N CYS A 213 3.03 -21.77 6.69
CA CYS A 213 3.89 -21.82 7.87
C CYS A 213 3.33 -20.97 9.02
N VAL A 214 2.87 -19.75 8.75
CA VAL A 214 2.31 -18.84 9.77
C VAL A 214 0.99 -19.39 10.34
N GLU A 215 0.06 -19.81 9.46
CA GLU A 215 -1.21 -20.43 9.84
C GLU A 215 -1.01 -21.68 10.71
N PHE A 216 -0.04 -22.52 10.37
CA PHE A 216 0.29 -23.71 11.15
C PHE A 216 0.84 -23.37 12.54
N LEU A 217 1.72 -22.36 12.63
CA LEU A 217 2.29 -21.88 13.89
C LEU A 217 1.23 -21.32 14.83
N ASP A 218 0.31 -20.50 14.31
CA ASP A 218 -0.78 -19.88 15.07
C ASP A 218 -1.82 -20.92 15.51
N THR A 219 -2.24 -21.80 14.60
CA THR A 219 -3.23 -22.86 14.86
C THR A 219 -2.79 -23.81 15.99
N HIS A 220 -1.51 -24.16 16.03
CA HIS A 220 -0.94 -25.05 17.05
C HIS A 220 -0.32 -24.29 18.23
N GLY A 221 -0.36 -22.95 18.23
CA GLY A 221 0.20 -22.09 19.28
C GLY A 221 1.71 -22.20 19.49
N LEU A 222 2.46 -22.66 18.48
CA LEU A 222 3.87 -23.07 18.62
C LEU A 222 4.82 -21.93 19.00
N LEU A 223 4.44 -20.69 18.69
CA LEU A 223 5.11 -19.47 19.12
C LEU A 223 4.16 -18.58 19.94
N LYS A 224 3.20 -19.13 20.67
CA LYS A 224 2.30 -18.35 21.54
C LYS A 224 2.98 -18.02 22.88
N SER A 225 2.88 -16.78 23.33
CA SER A 225 3.39 -16.37 24.66
C SER A 225 2.43 -16.80 25.77
N HIS A 226 2.96 -17.34 26.85
CA HIS A 226 2.20 -17.82 28.02
C HIS A 226 2.62 -17.05 29.28
N PHE A 227 1.67 -16.42 29.98
CA PHE A 227 1.91 -15.64 31.21
C PHE A 227 2.51 -16.44 32.39
N THR A 228 2.57 -17.77 32.28
CA THR A 228 3.08 -18.70 33.30
C THR A 228 4.53 -19.17 33.03
N GLN A 229 5.20 -18.61 32.03
CA GLN A 229 6.56 -18.99 31.60
C GLN A 229 7.40 -17.73 31.29
N ASP A 230 8.73 -17.85 31.32
CA ASP A 230 9.63 -16.80 30.83
C ASP A 230 9.35 -16.60 29.31
N PRO A 231 8.95 -15.40 28.85
CA PRO A 231 8.35 -15.23 27.52
C PRO A 231 9.36 -15.20 26.34
N PHE A 232 10.66 -15.39 26.60
CA PHE A 232 11.72 -15.25 25.59
C PHE A 232 12.79 -16.33 25.73
N SER A 233 13.01 -17.08 24.65
CA SER A 233 14.17 -17.96 24.44
C SER A 233 14.93 -17.55 23.17
N ILE A 234 16.17 -18.04 22.99
CA ILE A 234 16.94 -17.78 21.77
C ILE A 234 16.24 -18.40 20.54
N ASP A 235 15.74 -19.64 20.66
CA ASP A 235 14.94 -20.30 19.61
C ASP A 235 13.73 -19.45 19.21
N ARG A 236 12.95 -18.96 20.19
CA ARG A 236 11.79 -18.08 19.94
C ARG A 236 12.18 -16.81 19.20
N CYS A 237 13.25 -16.14 19.63
CA CYS A 237 13.68 -14.88 19.03
C CYS A 237 14.17 -15.07 17.58
N ILE A 238 14.86 -16.17 17.29
CA ILE A 238 15.25 -16.54 15.92
C ILE A 238 14.01 -16.90 15.09
N ALA A 239 13.06 -17.65 15.64
CA ALA A 239 11.85 -18.06 14.94
C ALA A 239 10.99 -16.85 14.53
N LEU A 240 10.81 -15.89 15.44
CA LEU A 240 10.10 -14.63 15.18
C LEU A 240 10.84 -13.74 14.17
N TYR A 241 12.18 -13.71 14.18
CA TYR A 241 12.97 -13.02 13.16
C TYR A 241 12.80 -13.66 11.76
N ASN A 242 12.88 -14.99 11.67
CA ASN A 242 12.70 -15.74 10.43
C ASN A 242 11.28 -15.56 9.86
N ILE A 243 10.25 -15.66 10.70
CA ILE A 243 8.85 -15.46 10.29
C ILE A 243 8.57 -13.99 9.91
N GLY A 244 9.08 -13.03 10.68
CA GLY A 244 8.95 -11.61 10.38
C GLY A 244 9.62 -11.20 9.07
N THR A 245 10.83 -11.71 8.80
CA THR A 245 11.51 -11.48 7.50
C THR A 245 10.81 -12.21 6.36
N ALA A 246 10.34 -13.45 6.55
CA ALA A 246 9.61 -14.20 5.53
C ALA A 246 8.31 -13.51 5.10
N MET A 247 7.50 -13.05 6.06
CA MET A 247 6.29 -12.28 5.78
C MET A 247 6.60 -10.92 5.14
N GLY A 248 7.64 -10.22 5.61
CA GLY A 248 8.08 -8.94 5.03
C GLY A 248 8.60 -9.06 3.59
N ALA A 249 9.06 -10.25 3.19
CA ALA A 249 9.53 -10.55 1.84
C ALA A 249 8.42 -11.03 0.87
N THR A 250 7.27 -11.47 1.37
CA THR A 250 6.20 -12.11 0.57
C THR A 250 4.84 -11.41 0.61
N ALA A 251 4.56 -10.60 1.63
CA ALA A 251 3.33 -9.82 1.69
C ALA A 251 3.26 -8.75 0.58
N LYS A 252 2.06 -8.48 0.06
CA LYS A 252 1.83 -7.42 -0.95
C LYS A 252 2.27 -6.02 -0.49
N SER A 253 2.22 -5.74 0.81
CA SER A 253 2.71 -4.51 1.45
C SER A 253 4.19 -4.55 1.85
N GLY A 254 4.87 -5.69 1.64
CA GLY A 254 6.28 -5.92 1.97
C GLY A 254 6.61 -5.60 3.44
N LEU A 255 7.63 -4.77 3.65
CA LEU A 255 8.04 -4.28 4.97
C LEU A 255 6.99 -3.43 5.71
N SER A 256 5.90 -3.01 5.04
CA SER A 256 4.75 -2.38 5.69
C SER A 256 3.68 -3.38 6.18
N SER A 257 3.94 -4.70 6.13
CA SER A 257 3.09 -5.71 6.74
C SER A 257 3.09 -5.60 8.28
N MET A 258 1.92 -5.33 8.87
CA MET A 258 1.74 -5.27 10.34
C MET A 258 2.17 -6.58 11.03
N ARG A 259 1.89 -7.74 10.41
CA ARG A 259 2.32 -9.05 10.93
C ARG A 259 3.85 -9.19 10.96
N ALA A 260 4.53 -8.73 9.91
CA ALA A 260 5.99 -8.70 9.85
C ALA A 260 6.59 -7.76 10.90
N TYR A 261 6.03 -6.56 11.04
CA TYR A 261 6.45 -5.59 12.04
C TYR A 261 6.26 -6.11 13.48
N HIS A 262 5.15 -6.79 13.77
CA HIS A 262 4.90 -7.41 15.08
C HIS A 262 5.95 -8.48 15.42
N ALA A 263 6.14 -9.46 14.54
CA ALA A 263 7.10 -10.55 14.76
C ALA A 263 8.54 -10.04 14.92
N LEU A 264 8.97 -9.08 14.09
CA LEU A 264 10.29 -8.46 14.22
C LEU A 264 10.44 -7.62 15.50
N SER A 265 9.36 -6.97 15.96
CA SER A 265 9.35 -6.20 17.21
C SER A 265 9.42 -7.09 18.45
N GLU A 266 8.72 -8.22 18.45
CA GLU A 266 8.81 -9.21 19.52
C GLU A 266 10.20 -9.88 19.55
N ALA A 267 10.76 -10.23 18.37
CA ALA A 267 12.13 -10.72 18.25
C ALA A 267 13.17 -9.72 18.79
N ALA A 268 13.02 -8.43 18.49
CA ALA A 268 13.89 -7.37 19.00
C ALA A 268 13.74 -7.15 20.52
N ALA A 269 12.51 -7.21 21.05
CA ALA A 269 12.25 -7.11 22.48
C ALA A 269 12.89 -8.29 23.25
N GLY A 270 12.69 -9.51 22.77
CA GLY A 270 13.24 -10.73 23.37
C GLY A 270 14.77 -10.81 23.27
N ALA A 271 15.34 -10.56 22.08
CA ALA A 271 16.79 -10.56 21.90
C ALA A 271 17.48 -9.52 22.79
N ARG A 272 16.89 -8.31 22.93
CA ARG A 272 17.35 -7.29 23.88
C ARG A 272 17.23 -7.75 25.33
N TYR A 273 16.10 -8.35 25.72
CA TYR A 273 15.90 -8.83 27.09
C TYR A 273 16.96 -9.88 27.47
N LEU A 274 17.15 -10.90 26.62
CA LEU A 274 18.16 -11.92 26.81
C LEU A 274 19.57 -11.30 26.88
N ALA A 275 19.93 -10.44 25.94
CA ALA A 275 21.29 -9.89 25.86
C ALA A 275 21.69 -8.95 27.00
N TYR A 276 20.73 -8.29 27.67
CA TYR A 276 21.00 -7.40 28.80
C TYR A 276 20.77 -8.03 30.17
N TYR A 277 19.86 -8.99 30.31
CA TYR A 277 19.47 -9.54 31.61
C TYR A 277 19.86 -11.02 31.81
N ARG A 278 19.80 -11.85 30.76
CA ARG A 278 19.96 -13.32 30.86
C ARG A 278 21.21 -13.86 30.13
N ILE A 279 22.02 -13.01 29.50
CA ILE A 279 23.19 -13.40 28.68
C ILE A 279 24.24 -14.25 29.42
N HIS A 280 24.23 -14.22 30.75
CA HIS A 280 25.13 -14.97 31.63
C HIS A 280 24.60 -16.39 31.97
N GLU A 281 23.35 -16.70 31.63
CA GLU A 281 22.74 -18.04 31.72
C GLU A 281 23.03 -18.88 30.46
N HIS A 282 23.51 -18.23 29.39
CA HIS A 282 23.79 -18.82 28.08
C HIS A 282 25.27 -19.17 27.91
N ASP A 283 25.56 -20.27 27.21
CA ASP A 283 26.93 -20.68 26.89
C ASP A 283 27.60 -19.76 25.84
N GLU A 284 28.90 -19.91 25.61
CA GLU A 284 29.64 -19.03 24.68
C GLU A 284 29.10 -19.07 23.24
N ALA A 285 28.52 -20.21 22.83
CA ALA A 285 28.00 -20.44 21.49
C ALA A 285 26.61 -19.79 21.33
N GLU A 286 25.70 -20.03 22.28
CA GLU A 286 24.42 -19.33 22.40
C GLU A 286 24.60 -17.81 22.47
N GLN A 287 25.59 -17.33 23.24
CA GLN A 287 25.93 -15.91 23.30
C GLN A 287 26.38 -15.34 21.94
N GLN A 288 27.09 -16.11 21.10
CA GLN A 288 27.39 -15.63 19.74
C GLN A 288 26.14 -15.62 18.86
N LEU A 289 25.27 -16.64 18.93
CA LEU A 289 24.02 -16.67 18.15
C LEU A 289 23.14 -15.46 18.48
N LEU A 290 23.00 -15.13 19.77
CA LEU A 290 22.25 -13.94 20.23
C LEU A 290 22.87 -12.62 19.73
N ARG A 291 24.21 -12.51 19.71
CA ARG A 291 24.91 -11.35 19.11
C ARG A 291 24.69 -11.28 17.60
N ARG A 292 24.76 -12.40 16.87
CA ARG A 292 24.50 -12.47 15.43
C ARG A 292 23.06 -12.02 15.11
N LEU A 293 22.08 -12.47 15.90
CA LEU A 293 20.67 -12.08 15.77
C LEU A 293 20.44 -10.58 15.98
N ILE A 294 21.05 -9.98 17.01
CA ILE A 294 20.94 -8.54 17.28
C ILE A 294 21.48 -7.70 16.13
N TRP A 295 22.61 -8.08 15.53
CA TRP A 295 23.18 -7.35 14.40
C TRP A 295 22.38 -7.54 13.09
N LEU A 296 21.68 -8.66 12.91
CA LEU A 296 20.72 -8.84 11.82
C LEU A 296 19.44 -8.02 12.01
N LEU A 297 18.88 -7.99 13.22
CA LEU A 297 17.75 -7.12 13.56
C LEU A 297 18.09 -5.64 13.35
N PHE A 298 19.31 -5.23 13.70
CA PHE A 298 19.83 -3.89 13.43
C PHE A 298 19.91 -3.57 11.94
N ALA A 299 20.49 -4.49 11.13
CA ALA A 299 20.57 -4.33 9.68
C ALA A 299 19.19 -4.28 9.01
N GLY A 300 18.23 -5.06 9.52
CA GLY A 300 16.83 -5.01 9.11
C GLY A 300 16.17 -3.66 9.42
N ALA A 301 16.30 -3.16 10.66
CA ALA A 301 15.76 -1.88 11.08
C ALA A 301 16.35 -0.70 10.27
N CYS A 302 17.66 -0.71 10.01
CA CYS A 302 18.30 0.31 9.15
C CYS A 302 17.90 0.19 7.68
N SER A 303 17.61 -1.01 7.18
CA SER A 303 17.07 -1.20 5.83
C SER A 303 15.63 -0.68 5.71
N ALA A 304 14.81 -0.79 6.78
CA ALA A 304 13.47 -0.22 6.83
C ALA A 304 13.49 1.32 6.86
N ASP A 305 14.38 1.89 7.69
CA ASP A 305 14.63 3.34 7.83
C ASP A 305 14.99 4.01 6.49
N ILE A 306 15.91 3.45 5.72
CA ILE A 306 16.30 3.95 4.38
C ILE A 306 15.08 4.10 3.45
N PHE A 307 14.14 3.15 3.48
CA PHE A 307 12.93 3.17 2.63
C PHE A 307 11.73 3.87 3.28
N GLY A 308 11.95 4.71 4.30
CA GLY A 308 10.92 5.49 4.98
C GLY A 308 9.87 4.63 5.71
N ARG A 309 10.24 3.42 6.14
CA ARG A 309 9.35 2.49 6.86
C ARG A 309 9.61 2.56 8.35
N LEU A 310 8.58 2.28 9.15
CA LEU A 310 8.64 2.22 10.61
C LEU A 310 9.76 1.27 11.07
N PRO A 311 10.84 1.76 11.70
CA PRO A 311 11.95 0.91 12.13
C PRO A 311 11.60 0.20 13.44
N ILE A 312 12.07 -1.03 13.60
CA ILE A 312 11.89 -1.78 14.85
C ILE A 312 12.81 -1.19 15.94
N SER A 313 12.23 -0.87 17.11
CA SER A 313 12.93 -0.28 18.24
C SER A 313 13.80 -1.29 19.01
N LEU A 314 14.97 -1.58 18.45
CA LEU A 314 15.98 -2.49 19.02
C LEU A 314 16.81 -1.82 20.13
N LEU A 315 17.70 -0.89 19.80
CA LEU A 315 18.57 -0.17 20.73
C LEU A 315 18.80 1.27 20.26
N SER A 316 19.10 2.18 21.19
CA SER A 316 19.55 3.54 20.85
C SER A 316 20.95 3.50 20.20
N GLN A 317 21.26 4.49 19.35
CA GLN A 317 22.50 4.50 18.56
C GLN A 317 23.77 4.32 19.41
N ASP A 318 23.91 5.06 20.52
CA ASP A 318 25.01 4.91 21.48
C ASP A 318 25.12 3.48 22.04
N ARG A 319 24.00 2.81 22.33
CA ARG A 319 23.99 1.44 22.87
C ARG A 319 24.35 0.40 21.82
N ILE A 320 23.95 0.59 20.56
CA ILE A 320 24.29 -0.35 19.48
C ILE A 320 25.72 -0.12 18.97
N GLU A 321 26.21 1.12 18.87
CA GLU A 321 27.62 1.42 18.55
C GLU A 321 28.59 0.79 19.56
N ASN A 322 28.20 0.70 20.84
CA ASN A 322 28.96 0.04 21.91
C ASN A 322 28.60 -1.44 22.12
N PHE A 323 27.66 -2.03 21.36
CA PHE A 323 27.25 -3.42 21.56
C PHE A 323 28.31 -4.41 21.01
N PRO A 324 28.61 -5.53 21.70
CA PRO A 324 29.63 -6.47 21.24
C PRO A 324 29.39 -7.01 19.82
N ARG A 325 30.44 -6.97 19.00
CA ARG A 325 30.47 -7.70 17.71
C ARG A 325 30.47 -9.22 17.98
N PRO A 326 29.73 -10.03 17.20
CA PRO A 326 29.89 -11.48 17.19
C PRO A 326 31.31 -11.86 16.71
N LEU A 327 31.88 -12.88 17.34
CA LEU A 327 33.22 -13.35 17.01
C LEU A 327 33.23 -14.11 15.66
N PRO A 328 34.30 -13.97 14.85
CA PRO A 328 34.47 -14.70 13.59
C PRO A 328 34.88 -16.15 13.86
N LEU A 329 33.92 -16.94 14.35
CA LEU A 329 34.05 -18.37 14.62
C LEU A 329 33.26 -19.18 13.59
N SER A 330 33.79 -20.32 13.16
CA SER A 330 33.07 -21.35 12.39
C SER A 330 32.30 -22.30 13.31
N ASP A 331 31.48 -23.21 12.77
CA ASP A 331 30.68 -24.12 13.59
C ASP A 331 31.57 -25.08 14.41
N ASP A 332 32.68 -25.60 13.86
CA ASP A 332 33.61 -26.45 14.63
C ASP A 332 34.41 -25.69 15.71
N GLN A 333 34.46 -24.36 15.63
CA GLN A 333 35.05 -23.51 16.68
C GLN A 333 34.06 -23.17 17.79
N MET A 334 32.75 -23.40 17.58
CA MET A 334 31.68 -23.15 18.55
C MET A 334 31.15 -24.46 19.17
N GLU A 335 31.02 -25.52 18.38
CA GLU A 335 30.65 -26.87 18.82
C GLU A 335 31.61 -27.92 18.21
N PRO A 336 32.81 -28.12 18.79
CA PRO A 336 33.82 -29.02 18.25
C PRO A 336 33.33 -30.47 18.04
N ALA A 337 33.67 -31.06 16.90
CA ALA A 337 33.23 -32.39 16.52
C ALA A 337 33.70 -33.47 17.51
N ASN A 338 32.75 -34.13 18.18
CA ASN A 338 33.04 -35.30 19.02
C ASN A 338 33.28 -36.53 18.13
N PRO A 339 34.50 -37.13 18.09
CA PRO A 339 34.85 -38.21 17.16
C PRO A 339 34.02 -39.51 17.32
N SER A 340 33.29 -39.65 18.44
CA SER A 340 32.48 -40.82 18.77
C SER A 340 31.02 -40.73 18.34
N MET A 341 30.56 -39.61 17.76
CA MET A 341 29.12 -39.31 17.62
C MET A 341 28.64 -38.82 16.24
N CYS A 342 29.53 -38.57 15.26
CA CYS A 342 29.15 -37.87 14.03
C CYS A 342 29.38 -38.69 12.74
N HIS A 343 28.29 -39.05 12.06
CA HIS A 343 28.26 -39.48 10.65
C HIS A 343 27.61 -38.42 9.73
N GLU A 344 27.60 -37.15 10.14
CA GLU A 344 27.12 -36.08 9.26
C GLU A 344 28.12 -35.81 8.13
N PRO A 345 27.66 -35.48 6.90
CA PRO A 345 28.54 -35.05 5.83
C PRO A 345 29.15 -33.68 6.18
N PRO A 346 30.45 -33.45 5.91
CA PRO A 346 31.07 -32.13 6.06
C PRO A 346 30.33 -31.09 5.23
N TRP A 347 30.22 -29.87 5.76
CA TRP A 347 29.60 -28.74 5.07
C TRP A 347 30.46 -27.48 5.22
N HIS A 348 30.22 -26.48 4.36
CA HIS A 348 31.12 -25.34 4.23
C HIS A 348 31.31 -24.54 5.54
N GLY A 349 30.31 -24.48 6.43
CA GLY A 349 30.36 -23.76 7.69
C GLY A 349 31.13 -24.44 8.84
N ASP A 350 31.54 -25.71 8.70
CA ASP A 350 32.40 -26.37 9.69
C ASP A 350 33.74 -25.60 9.82
N ASP A 351 34.40 -25.34 8.68
CA ASP A 351 35.66 -24.57 8.59
C ASP A 351 35.48 -23.06 8.27
N THR A 352 34.35 -22.65 7.67
CA THR A 352 34.16 -21.27 7.18
C THR A 352 33.27 -20.44 8.11
N THR A 353 33.75 -19.26 8.53
CA THR A 353 32.94 -18.28 9.24
C THR A 353 32.42 -17.17 8.33
N TYR A 354 31.10 -16.97 8.29
CA TYR A 354 30.45 -15.88 7.55
C TYR A 354 30.22 -14.63 8.41
N VAL A 355 30.54 -14.67 9.71
CA VAL A 355 30.40 -13.53 10.61
C VAL A 355 31.17 -12.26 10.16
N PRO A 356 32.35 -12.33 9.49
CA PRO A 356 33.01 -11.13 8.95
C PRO A 356 32.12 -10.30 8.03
N GLY A 357 31.30 -10.92 7.18
CA GLY A 357 30.37 -10.21 6.31
C GLY A 357 29.25 -9.50 7.09
N LEU A 358 28.68 -10.16 8.11
CA LEU A 358 27.68 -9.54 9.00
C LEU A 358 28.27 -8.34 9.77
N ASN A 359 29.51 -8.45 10.25
CA ASN A 359 30.20 -7.36 10.94
C ASN A 359 30.42 -6.17 9.99
N SER A 360 30.93 -6.39 8.77
CA SER A 360 31.11 -5.30 7.79
C SER A 360 29.81 -4.71 7.26
N LEU A 361 28.72 -5.50 7.15
CA LEU A 361 27.39 -4.98 6.84
C LEU A 361 26.88 -4.06 7.96
N SER A 362 27.14 -4.44 9.20
CA SER A 362 26.81 -3.63 10.38
C SER A 362 27.63 -2.34 10.45
N ASP A 363 28.91 -2.35 10.04
CA ASP A 363 29.72 -1.14 9.92
C ASP A 363 29.15 -0.17 8.88
N LEU A 364 28.64 -0.66 7.74
CA LEU A 364 27.97 0.16 6.72
C LEU A 364 26.70 0.83 7.26
N PHE A 365 25.85 0.10 7.99
CA PHE A 365 24.62 0.67 8.56
C PHE A 365 24.86 1.63 9.73
N LEU A 366 25.92 1.44 10.53
CA LEU A 366 26.35 2.46 11.51
C LEU A 366 26.81 3.76 10.82
N ILE A 367 27.47 3.66 9.67
CA ILE A 367 27.83 4.85 8.87
C ILE A 367 26.56 5.58 8.41
N TRP A 368 25.50 4.87 8.03
CA TRP A 368 24.19 5.47 7.71
C TRP A 368 23.55 6.18 8.90
N GLN A 369 23.48 5.56 10.09
CA GLN A 369 22.96 6.23 11.28
C GLN A 369 23.76 7.48 11.65
N GLN A 370 25.09 7.44 11.50
CA GLN A 370 25.95 8.61 11.67
C GLN A 370 25.77 9.69 10.59
N VAL A 371 25.26 9.36 9.41
CA VAL A 371 24.79 10.32 8.38
C VAL A 371 23.44 10.91 8.78
N GLN A 372 22.58 10.14 9.46
CA GLN A 372 21.28 10.65 9.87
C GLN A 372 21.37 11.75 10.93
N GLN A 373 22.29 11.65 11.88
CA GLN A 373 22.52 12.69 12.90
C GLN A 373 23.22 13.97 12.42
N VAL A 374 23.61 14.12 11.14
CA VAL A 374 24.33 15.31 10.67
C VAL A 374 23.40 16.54 10.59
N PRO A 375 23.73 17.66 11.25
CA PRO A 375 22.97 18.91 11.15
C PRO A 375 22.98 19.53 9.75
N SER A 376 21.85 20.13 9.36
CA SER A 376 21.59 20.68 8.02
C SER A 376 22.42 21.91 7.63
N ASP A 377 23.14 22.52 8.58
CA ASP A 377 24.05 23.65 8.38
C ASP A 377 25.51 23.23 8.08
N THR A 378 25.80 21.93 8.05
CA THR A 378 27.14 21.40 7.73
C THR A 378 27.43 21.49 6.22
N ASP A 379 28.65 21.86 5.81
CA ASP A 379 29.07 21.88 4.40
C ASP A 379 28.77 20.53 3.69
N PRO A 380 27.89 20.52 2.66
CA PRO A 380 27.57 19.33 1.90
C PRO A 380 28.79 18.63 1.29
N GLN A 381 29.75 19.39 0.74
CA GLN A 381 30.84 18.80 -0.03
C GLN A 381 31.86 18.09 0.87
N ALA A 382 32.29 18.70 1.98
CA ALA A 382 33.10 18.03 2.98
C ALA A 382 32.36 16.88 3.66
N THR A 383 31.05 17.00 3.89
CA THR A 383 30.22 15.96 4.52
C THR A 383 30.09 14.73 3.64
N ILE A 384 29.64 14.87 2.38
CA ILE A 384 29.61 13.80 1.38
C ILE A 384 31.00 13.15 1.29
N THR A 385 32.06 13.95 1.11
CA THR A 385 33.44 13.44 1.01
C THR A 385 33.85 12.63 2.25
N ARG A 386 33.53 13.10 3.46
CA ARG A 386 33.84 12.41 4.73
C ARG A 386 33.14 11.05 4.83
N TYR A 387 31.85 10.99 4.48
CA TYR A 387 31.06 9.77 4.63
C TYR A 387 31.27 8.75 3.49
N LEU A 388 31.48 9.19 2.24
CA LEU A 388 31.92 8.31 1.15
C LEU A 388 33.28 7.66 1.47
N ASN A 389 34.23 8.41 2.07
CA ASN A 389 35.50 7.84 2.52
C ASN A 389 35.34 6.84 3.68
N LYS A 390 34.37 7.03 4.60
CA LYS A 390 34.04 6.02 5.63
C LYS A 390 33.55 4.72 4.98
N VAL A 391 32.63 4.79 4.02
CA VAL A 391 32.13 3.61 3.28
C VAL A 391 33.29 2.89 2.57
N GLN A 392 34.14 3.63 1.85
CA GLN A 392 35.30 3.04 1.18
C GLN A 392 36.28 2.39 2.17
N HIS A 393 36.47 2.95 3.37
CA HIS A 393 37.34 2.36 4.40
C HIS A 393 36.83 0.98 4.86
N VAL A 394 35.52 0.76 4.96
CA VAL A 394 34.94 -0.56 5.26
C VAL A 394 35.29 -1.54 4.14
N LEU A 395 35.05 -1.17 2.87
CA LEU A 395 35.34 -2.01 1.69
C LEU A 395 36.84 -2.34 1.56
N ASP A 396 37.72 -1.37 1.81
CA ASP A 396 39.18 -1.55 1.81
C ASP A 396 39.68 -2.45 2.95
N SER A 397 38.89 -2.56 4.04
CA SER A 397 39.19 -3.36 5.24
C SER A 397 38.67 -4.80 5.19
N LEU A 398 37.79 -5.14 4.24
CA LEU A 398 37.21 -6.49 4.08
C LEU A 398 38.28 -7.61 4.07
N PRO A 399 37.97 -8.83 4.57
CA PRO A 399 38.90 -9.96 4.46
C PRO A 399 39.18 -10.31 2.98
N PRO A 400 40.33 -10.93 2.64
CA PRO A 400 40.74 -11.21 1.26
C PRO A 400 39.70 -11.89 0.37
N GLU A 401 38.82 -12.68 0.97
CA GLU A 401 37.74 -13.49 0.40
C GLU A 401 36.49 -12.67 0.05
N LEU A 402 36.21 -11.59 0.79
CA LEU A 402 35.05 -10.69 0.56
C LEU A 402 35.41 -9.46 -0.29
N ARG A 403 36.64 -9.35 -0.79
CA ARG A 403 37.06 -8.24 -1.66
C ARG A 403 36.64 -8.51 -3.10
N TRP A 404 35.78 -7.66 -3.66
CA TRP A 404 35.49 -7.64 -5.09
C TRP A 404 36.74 -7.35 -5.93
N ARG A 405 36.87 -8.02 -7.09
CA ARG A 405 38.03 -7.92 -8.00
C ARG A 405 37.66 -7.96 -9.50
N GLY A 406 36.44 -7.58 -9.87
CA GLY A 406 35.99 -7.56 -11.27
C GLY A 406 36.05 -8.93 -11.95
N GLY A 407 35.51 -9.96 -11.28
CA GLY A 407 35.42 -11.34 -11.78
C GLY A 407 36.75 -12.11 -11.97
N LEU A 408 37.91 -11.45 -12.00
CA LEU A 408 39.18 -12.04 -12.41
C LEU A 408 40.14 -12.26 -11.22
N SER A 409 40.49 -13.53 -10.99
CA SER A 409 41.28 -14.07 -9.87
C SER A 409 40.58 -14.03 -8.49
N ARG A 410 40.17 -15.21 -8.01
CA ARG A 410 39.67 -15.47 -6.66
C ARG A 410 40.73 -16.19 -5.82
N PRO A 411 40.83 -15.96 -4.49
CA PRO A 411 41.48 -16.89 -3.57
C PRO A 411 40.87 -18.31 -3.65
N ALA A 412 41.66 -19.33 -3.34
CA ALA A 412 41.24 -20.74 -3.49
C ALA A 412 40.19 -21.21 -2.46
N ASN A 413 39.93 -20.39 -1.43
CA ASN A 413 39.02 -20.63 -0.31
C ASN A 413 37.68 -19.85 -0.42
N VAL A 414 37.41 -19.18 -1.54
CA VAL A 414 36.14 -18.45 -1.75
C VAL A 414 35.03 -19.44 -2.12
N THR A 415 34.10 -19.64 -1.19
CA THR A 415 32.84 -20.39 -1.41
C THR A 415 31.80 -19.53 -2.12
N GLU A 416 30.73 -20.14 -2.65
CA GLU A 416 29.58 -19.39 -3.19
C GLU A 416 28.92 -18.49 -2.12
N GLY A 417 28.90 -18.91 -0.86
CA GLY A 417 28.46 -18.08 0.27
C GLY A 417 29.22 -16.77 0.43
N HIS A 418 30.50 -16.71 0.03
CA HIS A 418 31.25 -15.45 -0.01
C HIS A 418 30.79 -14.53 -1.15
N ASP A 419 30.45 -15.07 -2.33
CA ASP A 419 29.85 -14.27 -3.41
C ASP A 419 28.50 -13.68 -2.98
N VAL A 420 27.69 -14.48 -2.26
CA VAL A 420 26.40 -14.06 -1.68
C VAL A 420 26.59 -12.88 -0.72
N GLN A 421 27.61 -12.93 0.14
CA GLN A 421 27.98 -11.80 1.00
C GLN A 421 28.55 -10.60 0.24
N ILE A 422 29.36 -10.83 -0.81
CA ILE A 422 29.89 -9.75 -1.67
C ILE A 422 28.75 -8.99 -2.35
N ALA A 423 27.76 -9.69 -2.92
CA ALA A 423 26.58 -9.06 -3.50
C ALA A 423 25.86 -8.18 -2.46
N ASN A 424 25.62 -8.71 -1.26
CA ASN A 424 24.93 -7.99 -0.20
C ASN A 424 25.67 -6.73 0.27
N LEU A 425 26.97 -6.88 0.57
CA LEU A 425 27.83 -5.80 1.05
C LEU A 425 27.98 -4.69 0.01
N PHE A 426 28.33 -5.03 -1.22
CA PHE A 426 28.61 -4.01 -2.23
C PHE A 426 27.33 -3.30 -2.69
N VAL A 427 26.22 -4.00 -2.95
CA VAL A 427 24.94 -3.34 -3.31
C VAL A 427 24.41 -2.47 -2.16
N THR A 428 24.52 -2.91 -0.90
CA THR A 428 24.15 -2.07 0.26
C THR A 428 25.08 -0.86 0.38
N SER A 429 26.38 -1.01 0.17
CA SER A 429 27.33 0.11 0.19
C SER A 429 27.03 1.15 -0.90
N LEU A 430 26.60 0.72 -2.09
CA LEU A 430 26.24 1.57 -3.21
C LEU A 430 24.93 2.31 -2.97
N ASN A 431 23.95 1.64 -2.36
CA ASN A 431 22.68 2.23 -1.95
C ASN A 431 22.88 3.32 -0.87
N ILE A 432 23.72 3.05 0.14
CA ILE A 432 24.09 4.05 1.16
C ILE A 432 24.89 5.21 0.54
N ARG A 433 25.80 4.96 -0.42
CA ARG A 433 26.48 6.04 -1.18
C ARG A 433 25.49 6.90 -1.96
N SER A 434 24.47 6.31 -2.59
CA SER A 434 23.40 7.03 -3.32
C SER A 434 22.60 7.93 -2.39
N ASN A 435 22.11 7.37 -1.29
CA ASN A 435 21.31 8.10 -0.29
C ASN A 435 22.10 9.22 0.41
N ILE A 436 23.42 9.08 0.58
CA ILE A 436 24.31 10.17 1.02
C ILE A 436 24.30 11.34 0.03
N LEU A 437 24.31 11.08 -1.28
CA LEU A 437 24.26 12.14 -2.30
C LEU A 437 22.88 12.83 -2.33
N GLN A 438 21.79 12.08 -2.21
CA GLN A 438 20.44 12.68 -2.16
C GLN A 438 20.23 13.51 -0.89
N LYS A 439 20.63 13.02 0.31
CA LYS A 439 20.39 13.74 1.58
C LYS A 439 20.99 15.15 1.61
N PHE A 440 22.19 15.35 1.04
CA PHE A 440 22.89 16.63 1.09
C PHE A 440 22.79 17.45 -0.21
N GLY A 441 22.04 16.96 -1.21
CA GLY A 441 21.76 17.67 -2.46
C GLY A 441 22.93 17.69 -3.46
N PRO A 442 22.69 18.25 -4.66
CA PRO A 442 23.65 18.21 -5.77
C PRO A 442 24.86 19.12 -5.52
N THR A 443 26.05 18.52 -5.63
CA THR A 443 27.35 19.22 -5.61
C THR A 443 28.12 19.02 -6.92
N ILE A 444 29.19 19.79 -7.12
CA ILE A 444 30.07 19.75 -8.31
C ILE A 444 30.55 18.33 -8.69
N THR A 445 30.69 17.42 -7.71
CA THR A 445 31.11 16.03 -7.94
C THR A 445 29.99 15.00 -7.84
N SER A 446 28.76 15.41 -7.51
CA SER A 446 27.67 14.47 -7.17
C SER A 446 27.22 13.63 -8.38
N ALA A 447 27.00 14.24 -9.54
CA ALA A 447 26.63 13.52 -10.76
C ALA A 447 27.71 12.49 -11.18
N GLN A 448 28.99 12.83 -11.00
CA GLN A 448 30.12 11.94 -11.34
C GLN A 448 30.24 10.76 -10.37
N GLU A 449 30.07 10.97 -9.06
CA GLU A 449 30.01 9.86 -8.10
C GLU A 449 28.74 9.01 -8.30
N HIS A 450 27.62 9.58 -8.75
CA HIS A 450 26.41 8.82 -9.03
C HIS A 450 26.50 7.94 -10.29
N GLN A 451 27.02 8.48 -11.40
CA GLN A 451 27.33 7.70 -12.59
C GLN A 451 28.28 6.53 -12.25
N LYS A 452 29.29 6.79 -11.41
CA LYS A 452 30.18 5.76 -10.87
C LYS A 452 29.47 4.73 -9.97
N ILE A 453 28.51 5.14 -9.12
CA ILE A 453 27.69 4.20 -8.32
C ILE A 453 26.91 3.25 -9.23
N VAL A 454 26.34 3.76 -10.33
CA VAL A 454 25.63 2.95 -11.33
C VAL A 454 26.58 2.04 -12.13
N ASP A 455 27.78 2.51 -12.48
CA ASP A 455 28.79 1.69 -13.14
C ASP A 455 29.35 0.58 -12.22
N ASP A 456 29.65 0.90 -10.96
CA ASP A 456 30.02 -0.07 -9.91
C ASP A 456 28.90 -1.12 -9.73
N LEU A 457 27.63 -0.69 -9.72
CA LEU A 457 26.45 -1.56 -9.59
C LEU A 457 26.27 -2.49 -10.80
N LEU A 458 26.36 -1.94 -12.01
CA LEU A 458 26.28 -2.70 -13.26
C LEU A 458 27.44 -3.70 -13.41
N GLU A 459 28.63 -3.41 -12.85
CA GLU A 459 29.72 -4.38 -12.81
C GLU A 459 29.34 -5.61 -11.97
N ILE A 460 28.86 -5.42 -10.74
CA ILE A 460 28.44 -6.51 -9.84
C ILE A 460 27.30 -7.33 -10.48
N LEU A 461 26.26 -6.65 -10.95
CA LEU A 461 25.03 -7.24 -11.49
C LEU A 461 25.23 -8.13 -12.74
N TYR A 462 26.28 -7.87 -13.53
CA TYR A 462 26.57 -8.61 -14.76
C TYR A 462 27.75 -9.60 -14.62
N HIS A 463 28.50 -9.59 -13.51
CA HIS A 463 29.63 -10.53 -13.28
C HIS A 463 29.39 -11.59 -12.20
N LEU A 464 28.35 -11.49 -11.37
CA LEU A 464 27.96 -12.54 -10.41
C LEU A 464 26.88 -13.48 -10.99
N PRO A 465 26.90 -14.79 -10.65
CA PRO A 465 25.87 -15.76 -11.05
C PRO A 465 24.45 -15.40 -10.57
N ARG A 466 23.41 -15.87 -11.26
CA ARG A 466 22.01 -15.62 -10.85
C ARG A 466 21.70 -16.21 -9.46
N ALA A 467 22.22 -17.41 -9.16
CA ALA A 467 22.08 -18.07 -7.85
C ALA A 467 22.56 -17.21 -6.68
N VAL A 468 23.59 -16.37 -6.87
CA VAL A 468 24.13 -15.46 -5.85
C VAL A 468 23.14 -14.34 -5.51
N PHE A 469 22.34 -13.90 -6.48
CA PHE A 469 21.26 -12.94 -6.25
C PHE A 469 19.99 -13.63 -5.73
N ASP A 470 19.68 -14.83 -6.22
CA ASP A 470 18.57 -15.65 -5.71
C ASP A 470 18.75 -15.91 -4.21
N ALA A 471 19.97 -16.27 -3.77
CA ALA A 471 20.35 -16.44 -2.37
C ALA A 471 20.15 -15.19 -1.48
N ASN A 472 20.16 -14.00 -2.08
CA ASN A 472 19.92 -12.74 -1.39
C ASN A 472 18.42 -12.37 -1.28
N GLY A 473 17.55 -13.14 -1.93
CA GLY A 473 16.10 -12.93 -1.94
C GLY A 473 15.69 -11.52 -2.39
N SER A 474 14.59 -11.03 -1.81
CA SER A 474 14.07 -9.68 -2.08
C SER A 474 14.94 -8.54 -1.52
N SER A 475 15.98 -8.82 -0.71
CA SER A 475 16.72 -7.79 0.05
C SER A 475 17.56 -6.81 -0.78
N LEU A 476 17.82 -7.12 -2.06
CA LEU A 476 18.59 -6.27 -2.98
C LEU A 476 17.72 -5.52 -3.98
N VAL A 477 16.55 -6.05 -4.36
CA VAL A 477 15.71 -5.46 -5.42
C VAL A 477 15.27 -4.02 -5.08
N PRO A 478 14.81 -3.69 -3.85
CA PRO A 478 14.54 -2.30 -3.45
C PRO A 478 15.79 -1.42 -3.53
N LYS A 479 16.95 -1.90 -3.08
CA LYS A 479 18.22 -1.15 -3.09
C LYS A 479 18.68 -0.82 -4.52
N ILE A 480 18.46 -1.72 -5.47
CA ILE A 480 18.78 -1.54 -6.89
C ILE A 480 17.78 -0.56 -7.54
N ARG A 481 16.48 -0.70 -7.26
CA ARG A 481 15.43 0.23 -7.73
C ARG A 481 15.68 1.66 -7.23
N ASP A 482 16.04 1.82 -5.97
CA ASP A 482 16.32 3.10 -5.31
C ASP A 482 17.51 3.83 -5.95
N ILE A 483 18.64 3.15 -6.15
CA ILE A 483 19.78 3.70 -6.92
C ILE A 483 19.35 4.08 -8.35
N GLY A 484 18.53 3.25 -9.00
CA GLY A 484 18.02 3.52 -10.35
C GLY A 484 17.12 4.76 -10.41
N ALA A 485 16.24 4.95 -9.42
CA ALA A 485 15.36 6.10 -9.31
C ALA A 485 16.13 7.39 -9.00
N ALA A 486 17.08 7.35 -8.07
CA ALA A 486 17.96 8.45 -7.72
C ALA A 486 18.83 8.89 -8.92
N TYR A 487 19.28 7.95 -9.75
CA TYR A 487 20.03 8.25 -10.97
C TYR A 487 19.11 8.82 -12.08
N LEU A 488 17.90 8.27 -12.23
CA LEU A 488 16.88 8.79 -13.15
C LEU A 488 16.55 10.25 -12.84
N GLU A 489 16.30 10.57 -11.57
CA GLU A 489 16.05 11.92 -11.05
C GLU A 489 17.15 12.90 -11.49
N GLN A 490 18.44 12.54 -11.31
CA GLN A 490 19.56 13.38 -11.76
C GLN A 490 19.69 13.48 -13.29
N THR A 491 19.30 12.46 -14.06
CA THR A 491 19.29 12.55 -15.54
C THR A 491 18.13 13.37 -16.11
N GLN A 492 17.07 13.61 -15.33
CA GLN A 492 15.93 14.44 -15.74
C GLN A 492 16.05 15.89 -15.25
N LEU A 493 16.56 16.10 -14.03
CA LEU A 493 16.77 17.44 -13.44
C LEU A 493 18.09 18.06 -13.91
N GLY A 494 18.10 18.56 -15.15
CA GLY A 494 19.25 19.21 -15.81
C GLY A 494 19.70 20.55 -15.20
N ASN A 495 20.09 20.56 -13.92
CA ASN A 495 20.46 21.75 -13.13
C ASN A 495 21.94 22.17 -13.31
N GLY A 496 22.40 22.31 -14.55
CA GLY A 496 23.53 23.17 -14.96
C GLY A 496 24.94 22.89 -14.40
N VAL A 497 25.15 21.88 -13.55
CA VAL A 497 26.45 21.58 -12.93
C VAL A 497 26.79 20.10 -13.09
N GLY A 498 27.57 19.78 -14.13
CA GLY A 498 28.02 18.42 -14.41
C GLY A 498 26.99 17.58 -15.16
N GLU A 499 26.66 17.99 -16.39
CA GLU A 499 25.76 17.24 -17.28
C GLU A 499 26.28 15.82 -17.53
N VAL A 500 25.42 14.82 -17.33
CA VAL A 500 25.59 13.47 -17.89
C VAL A 500 25.00 13.51 -19.29
N GLU A 501 25.73 13.02 -20.30
CA GLU A 501 25.17 12.89 -21.65
C GLU A 501 23.92 12.02 -21.61
N ILE A 502 22.79 12.59 -22.04
CA ILE A 502 21.45 11.98 -21.94
C ILE A 502 21.38 10.59 -22.61
N GLY A 503 22.26 10.34 -23.60
CA GLY A 503 22.46 9.03 -24.23
C GLY A 503 23.04 7.96 -23.29
N ASP A 504 24.17 8.23 -22.63
CA ASP A 504 24.83 7.27 -21.72
C ASP A 504 23.95 6.93 -20.52
N GLY A 505 23.39 7.96 -19.88
CA GLY A 505 22.50 7.80 -18.72
C GLY A 505 21.30 6.90 -19.05
N ARG A 506 20.67 7.10 -20.21
CA ARG A 506 19.57 6.25 -20.69
C ARG A 506 20.02 4.80 -20.92
N VAL A 507 21.15 4.56 -21.57
CA VAL A 507 21.64 3.19 -21.81
C VAL A 507 21.95 2.46 -20.48
N LYS A 508 22.48 3.17 -19.49
CA LYS A 508 22.73 2.61 -18.14
C LYS A 508 21.42 2.29 -17.41
N LEU A 509 20.43 3.17 -17.47
CA LEU A 509 19.07 2.92 -16.94
C LEU A 509 18.40 1.71 -17.61
N GLU A 510 18.43 1.62 -18.95
CA GLU A 510 17.89 0.46 -19.68
C GLU A 510 18.61 -0.86 -19.31
N ARG A 511 19.91 -0.83 -18.99
CA ARG A 511 20.67 -1.99 -18.51
C ARG A 511 20.38 -2.37 -17.06
N LEU A 512 20.02 -1.40 -16.20
CA LEU A 512 19.54 -1.66 -14.84
C LEU A 512 18.13 -2.27 -14.88
N LEU A 513 17.22 -1.70 -15.67
CA LEU A 513 15.84 -2.19 -15.80
C LEU A 513 15.78 -3.65 -16.27
N ARG A 514 16.48 -3.99 -17.36
CA ARG A 514 16.55 -5.39 -17.85
C ARG A 514 17.10 -6.36 -16.80
N LYS A 515 17.96 -5.89 -15.89
CA LYS A 515 18.49 -6.70 -14.80
C LYS A 515 17.53 -6.78 -13.61
N LEU A 516 16.74 -5.74 -13.36
CA LEU A 516 15.62 -5.82 -12.43
C LEU A 516 14.61 -6.85 -12.93
N ASP A 517 14.24 -6.85 -14.21
CA ASP A 517 13.35 -7.86 -14.81
C ASP A 517 13.89 -9.31 -14.61
N ASP A 518 15.22 -9.51 -14.74
CA ASP A 518 15.92 -10.78 -14.46
C ASP A 518 15.84 -11.22 -12.97
N LEU A 519 15.73 -10.28 -12.04
CA LEU A 519 15.81 -10.54 -10.58
C LEU A 519 14.46 -10.52 -9.89
N ASP A 520 13.50 -9.76 -10.41
CA ASP A 520 12.14 -9.54 -9.91
C ASP A 520 11.20 -10.74 -10.21
N CYS A 521 11.74 -11.96 -10.13
CA CYS A 521 11.03 -13.22 -10.35
C CYS A 521 10.19 -13.67 -9.14
N TRP A 522 9.81 -12.72 -8.28
CA TRP A 522 9.01 -12.94 -7.07
C TRP A 522 7.52 -12.73 -7.37
N GLN A 523 6.79 -13.83 -7.55
CA GLN A 523 5.34 -13.85 -7.82
C GLN A 523 4.44 -13.40 -6.63
N GLY A 524 4.93 -12.46 -5.80
CA GLY A 524 4.12 -11.62 -4.91
C GLY A 524 3.75 -10.27 -5.53
N ILE A 525 4.45 -9.85 -6.59
CA ILE A 525 4.12 -8.69 -7.44
C ILE A 525 3.75 -9.24 -8.82
N GLY A 526 2.56 -8.89 -9.32
CA GLY A 526 1.91 -9.62 -10.41
C GLY A 526 2.50 -9.41 -11.81
N VAL A 527 3.56 -10.17 -12.15
CA VAL A 527 4.00 -10.35 -13.54
C VAL A 527 3.16 -11.45 -14.20
N LEU A 528 2.51 -11.10 -15.31
CA LEU A 528 1.74 -12.06 -16.13
C LEU A 528 2.66 -13.05 -16.84
N GLU A 529 2.35 -14.35 -16.77
CA GLU A 529 2.99 -15.33 -17.65
C GLU A 529 2.63 -15.05 -19.11
N VAL A 530 3.65 -14.77 -19.92
CA VAL A 530 3.50 -14.67 -21.38
C VAL A 530 3.38 -16.09 -21.93
N SER A 531 2.15 -16.57 -22.07
CA SER A 531 1.85 -17.85 -22.71
C SER A 531 2.42 -17.87 -24.14
N ILE A 532 3.13 -18.94 -24.49
CA ILE A 532 3.92 -19.04 -25.73
C ILE A 532 3.02 -18.97 -26.96
N ILE A 533 3.44 -18.18 -27.96
CA ILE A 533 2.77 -18.09 -29.27
C ILE A 533 2.88 -19.43 -30.01
N ALA A 534 1.82 -20.24 -29.95
CA ALA A 534 1.60 -21.35 -30.87
C ALA A 534 0.88 -20.83 -32.12
N SER A 535 1.41 -21.11 -33.31
CA SER A 535 0.87 -20.57 -34.57
C SER A 535 -0.45 -21.26 -34.98
N PRO A 536 -1.48 -20.52 -35.41
CA PRO A 536 -2.78 -21.10 -35.76
C PRO A 536 -2.72 -21.86 -37.08
N SER A 537 -3.03 -23.16 -37.05
CA SER A 537 -3.22 -23.96 -38.27
C SER A 537 -4.20 -25.13 -38.04
N ASN A 538 -5.50 -24.84 -38.13
CA ASN A 538 -6.44 -25.52 -39.03
C ASN A 538 -7.86 -24.98 -38.86
N LEU A 539 -8.63 -24.94 -39.95
CA LEU A 539 -10.05 -24.61 -39.94
C LEU A 539 -10.87 -25.84 -39.52
N HIS A 540 -12.00 -25.64 -38.82
CA HIS A 540 -13.26 -26.31 -39.15
C HIS A 540 -14.45 -25.49 -38.61
N SER A 541 -15.62 -25.70 -39.22
CA SER A 541 -16.80 -24.82 -39.12
C SER A 541 -17.77 -25.23 -37.99
N PRO A 542 -18.56 -24.28 -37.45
CA PRO A 542 -19.61 -24.59 -36.48
C PRO A 542 -20.86 -25.24 -37.14
N PRO A 543 -21.60 -26.10 -36.42
CA PRO A 543 -22.86 -26.69 -36.91
C PRO A 543 -24.06 -25.73 -36.75
N SER A 544 -25.10 -25.98 -37.55
CA SER A 544 -26.30 -25.12 -37.67
C SER A 544 -27.45 -25.47 -36.70
N LEU A 545 -28.30 -24.49 -36.40
CA LEU A 545 -29.59 -24.71 -35.71
C LEU A 545 -30.55 -25.61 -36.52
N PRO A 546 -31.42 -26.37 -35.85
CA PRO A 546 -32.71 -26.81 -36.40
C PRO A 546 -33.81 -25.78 -36.14
N SER A 547 -34.82 -25.73 -37.01
CA SER A 547 -36.05 -24.93 -36.85
C SER A 547 -37.28 -25.75 -37.24
N LEU A 548 -38.41 -25.59 -36.53
CA LEU A 548 -39.75 -26.10 -36.86
C LEU A 548 -40.79 -25.39 -35.96
N THR A 549 -41.55 -24.42 -36.49
CA THR A 549 -42.97 -24.51 -36.95
C THR A 549 -44.07 -24.36 -35.89
N THR A 550 -44.62 -23.13 -35.86
CA THR A 550 -46.03 -22.73 -35.68
C THR A 550 -47.14 -23.80 -35.52
N SER A 551 -48.06 -23.55 -34.57
CA SER A 551 -49.52 -23.53 -34.80
C SER A 551 -50.24 -22.71 -33.72
N PRO A 552 -51.44 -22.14 -33.96
CA PRO A 552 -52.02 -21.07 -33.12
C PRO A 552 -53.20 -21.51 -32.23
N ASN A 553 -53.59 -20.65 -31.28
CA ASN A 553 -54.94 -20.61 -30.72
C ASN A 553 -55.33 -19.16 -30.32
N ILE A 554 -56.63 -18.90 -30.16
CA ILE A 554 -57.24 -17.58 -30.39
C ILE A 554 -57.94 -16.96 -29.16
N MET A 555 -57.70 -15.66 -28.96
CA MET A 555 -58.45 -14.65 -28.17
C MET A 555 -58.87 -14.95 -26.71
N ALA A 556 -58.40 -14.07 -25.82
CA ALA A 556 -59.30 -13.18 -25.08
C ALA A 556 -58.66 -11.78 -25.00
N ILE A 557 -59.44 -10.71 -25.19
CA ILE A 557 -58.93 -9.33 -25.11
C ILE A 557 -59.40 -8.70 -23.79
N THR A 558 -58.44 -8.41 -22.92
CA THR A 558 -58.59 -7.45 -21.81
C THR A 558 -57.61 -6.31 -22.04
N GLN A 559 -58.14 -5.12 -22.34
CA GLN A 559 -57.33 -3.91 -22.44
C GLN A 559 -56.91 -3.44 -21.04
N ILE A 560 -55.75 -3.92 -20.59
CA ILE A 560 -55.00 -3.26 -19.52
C ILE A 560 -54.25 -2.08 -20.17
N PRO A 561 -54.26 -0.87 -19.59
CA PRO A 561 -53.53 0.27 -20.17
C PRO A 561 -52.03 -0.01 -20.20
N THR A 562 -51.44 -0.04 -21.39
CA THR A 562 -49.99 -0.08 -21.58
C THR A 562 -49.41 1.31 -21.35
N THR A 563 -49.25 1.70 -20.08
CA THR A 563 -48.24 2.69 -19.71
C THR A 563 -46.87 2.16 -20.14
N GLN A 564 -46.25 2.81 -21.12
CA GLN A 564 -44.88 2.52 -21.50
C GLN A 564 -43.97 2.80 -20.29
N ALA A 565 -43.17 1.81 -19.87
CA ALA A 565 -42.20 2.00 -18.80
C ALA A 565 -41.07 2.93 -19.28
N GLN A 566 -41.16 4.21 -18.92
CA GLN A 566 -40.50 5.32 -19.63
C GLN A 566 -39.05 5.60 -19.19
N HIS A 567 -38.38 4.64 -18.53
CA HIS A 567 -37.11 4.88 -17.82
C HIS A 567 -35.98 3.98 -18.31
N ALA A 568 -35.41 4.33 -19.47
CA ALA A 568 -34.28 3.64 -20.08
C ALA A 568 -32.90 4.00 -19.48
N HIS A 569 -32.83 4.85 -18.46
CA HIS A 569 -31.58 5.33 -17.84
C HIS A 569 -31.72 5.37 -16.30
N PRO A 570 -30.58 5.31 -15.55
CA PRO A 570 -30.56 5.65 -14.13
C PRO A 570 -31.07 7.09 -13.94
N HIS A 571 -31.81 7.35 -12.87
CA HIS A 571 -32.33 8.68 -12.57
C HIS A 571 -32.61 8.84 -11.07
N LEU A 572 -32.63 10.08 -10.58
CA LEU A 572 -33.06 10.37 -9.22
C LEU A 572 -34.59 10.46 -9.17
N ARG A 573 -35.19 9.92 -8.11
CA ARG A 573 -36.64 10.01 -7.85
C ARG A 573 -36.90 10.21 -6.37
N ARG A 574 -37.80 11.14 -6.02
CA ARG A 574 -38.33 11.21 -4.66
C ARG A 574 -39.42 10.15 -4.49
N SER A 575 -39.29 9.32 -3.46
CA SER A 575 -40.29 8.33 -3.05
C SER A 575 -41.50 8.98 -2.41
N ASP A 576 -42.61 8.24 -2.31
CA ASP A 576 -43.85 8.70 -1.64
C ASP A 576 -43.63 9.01 -0.15
N LYS A 577 -42.56 8.45 0.45
CA LYS A 577 -42.07 8.71 1.81
C LYS A 577 -41.00 9.81 1.88
N GLY A 578 -40.93 10.71 0.90
CA GLY A 578 -40.08 11.91 0.94
C GLY A 578 -38.58 11.70 0.67
N SER A 579 -38.02 10.51 0.89
CA SER A 579 -36.61 10.17 0.57
C SER A 579 -36.33 10.31 -0.93
N VAL A 580 -35.22 10.94 -1.31
CA VAL A 580 -34.69 10.86 -2.70
C VAL A 580 -33.86 9.59 -2.83
N GLN A 581 -34.04 8.88 -3.94
CA GLN A 581 -33.39 7.60 -4.23
C GLN A 581 -32.83 7.63 -5.66
N LEU A 582 -31.68 6.99 -5.88
CA LEU A 582 -31.24 6.61 -7.21
C LEU A 582 -32.07 5.40 -7.68
N ILE A 583 -32.63 5.48 -8.88
CA ILE A 583 -33.41 4.40 -9.50
C ILE A 583 -32.59 3.75 -10.61
N VAL A 584 -32.35 2.44 -10.48
CA VAL A 584 -31.60 1.61 -11.44
C VAL A 584 -32.48 0.44 -11.85
N LYS A 585 -32.63 0.20 -13.15
CA LYS A 585 -33.49 -0.86 -13.72
C LYS A 585 -34.92 -0.86 -13.13
N GLY A 586 -35.44 0.33 -12.84
CA GLY A 586 -36.77 0.57 -12.27
C GLY A 586 -36.91 0.39 -10.75
N LYS A 587 -35.83 0.03 -10.04
CA LYS A 587 -35.82 -0.19 -8.58
C LYS A 587 -34.95 0.84 -7.86
N PRO A 588 -35.23 1.18 -6.59
CA PRO A 588 -34.28 1.92 -5.75
C PRO A 588 -32.94 1.18 -5.62
N PHE A 589 -31.84 1.92 -5.64
CA PHE A 589 -30.49 1.41 -5.50
C PHE A 589 -29.74 2.19 -4.42
N LEU A 590 -29.12 1.47 -3.49
CA LEU A 590 -28.18 2.03 -2.52
C LEU A 590 -26.78 1.87 -3.10
N MET A 591 -26.11 2.97 -3.46
CA MET A 591 -24.69 2.87 -3.79
C MET A 591 -23.93 2.57 -2.49
N LEU A 592 -22.99 1.64 -2.59
CA LEU A 592 -21.96 1.38 -1.58
C LEU A 592 -20.62 1.64 -2.30
N PRO A 593 -20.20 2.91 -2.37
CA PRO A 593 -19.18 3.35 -3.32
C PRO A 593 -17.78 3.47 -2.72
N GLY A 594 -16.76 3.40 -3.57
CA GLY A 594 -15.42 3.88 -3.25
C GLY A 594 -14.77 4.54 -4.46
N GLU A 595 -13.92 5.54 -4.24
CA GLU A 595 -13.21 6.24 -5.30
C GLU A 595 -11.79 5.68 -5.46
N LEU A 596 -11.47 5.33 -6.70
CA LEU A 596 -10.17 4.87 -7.14
C LEU A 596 -9.17 6.02 -7.18
N HIS A 597 -7.88 5.71 -7.05
CA HIS A 597 -6.85 6.71 -7.36
C HIS A 597 -7.01 7.30 -8.78
N ASN A 598 -6.67 8.59 -8.91
CA ASN A 598 -6.85 9.45 -10.09
C ASN A 598 -6.51 8.85 -11.48
N SER A 599 -5.69 7.80 -11.55
CA SER A 599 -5.21 7.16 -12.78
C SER A 599 -5.67 5.71 -12.95
N SER A 600 -6.32 5.09 -11.96
CA SER A 600 -6.54 3.63 -11.95
C SER A 600 -7.58 3.16 -12.96
N LEU A 601 -8.64 3.94 -13.20
CA LEU A 601 -9.65 3.65 -14.22
C LEU A 601 -9.11 3.82 -15.67
N SER A 602 -7.89 4.36 -15.86
CA SER A 602 -7.28 4.54 -17.20
C SER A 602 -6.84 3.24 -17.88
N SER A 603 -7.01 2.08 -17.23
CA SER A 603 -6.52 0.78 -17.73
C SER A 603 -7.43 -0.35 -17.26
N ALA A 604 -8.19 -0.95 -18.19
CA ALA A 604 -9.00 -2.15 -17.91
C ALA A 604 -8.14 -3.31 -17.39
N LYS A 605 -6.88 -3.38 -17.84
CA LYS A 605 -5.87 -4.36 -17.39
C LYS A 605 -5.41 -4.13 -15.94
N PHE A 606 -5.40 -2.89 -15.45
CA PHE A 606 -5.19 -2.63 -14.02
C PHE A 606 -6.43 -3.00 -13.23
N MET A 607 -7.60 -2.54 -13.70
CA MET A 607 -8.88 -2.75 -13.04
C MET A 607 -9.27 -4.24 -12.89
N SER A 608 -8.80 -5.14 -13.76
CA SER A 608 -9.00 -6.58 -13.60
C SER A 608 -8.37 -7.18 -12.32
N GLN A 609 -7.45 -6.46 -11.67
CA GLN A 609 -6.89 -6.82 -10.36
C GLN A 609 -7.66 -6.16 -9.20
N VAL A 610 -8.46 -5.13 -9.47
CA VAL A 610 -9.21 -4.32 -8.50
C VAL A 610 -10.62 -4.88 -8.27
N TRP A 611 -11.37 -5.19 -9.35
CA TRP A 611 -12.76 -5.66 -9.24
C TRP A 611 -12.99 -6.81 -8.24
N PRO A 612 -12.12 -7.86 -8.16
CA PRO A 612 -12.34 -8.98 -7.23
C PRO A 612 -12.28 -8.56 -5.76
N ALA A 613 -11.40 -7.61 -5.41
CA ALA A 613 -11.23 -7.14 -4.03
C ALA A 613 -12.41 -6.26 -3.61
N MET A 614 -12.78 -5.29 -4.44
CA MET A 614 -13.91 -4.38 -4.15
C MET A 614 -15.21 -5.16 -3.91
N LYS A 615 -15.47 -6.18 -4.74
CA LYS A 615 -16.64 -7.04 -4.61
C LYS A 615 -16.61 -7.92 -3.35
N ALA A 616 -15.44 -8.38 -2.93
CA ALA A 616 -15.28 -9.15 -1.69
C ALA A 616 -15.56 -8.27 -0.45
N ASP A 617 -15.14 -7.01 -0.50
CA ASP A 617 -15.36 -6.01 0.55
C ASP A 617 -16.70 -5.27 0.40
N HIS A 618 -17.72 -5.90 -0.20
CA HIS A 618 -19.10 -5.39 -0.31
C HIS A 618 -19.28 -4.02 -0.99
N ILE A 619 -18.26 -3.51 -1.69
CA ILE A 619 -18.37 -2.31 -2.53
C ILE A 619 -19.13 -2.70 -3.81
N ASN A 620 -20.16 -1.95 -4.17
CA ASN A 620 -21.01 -2.24 -5.33
C ASN A 620 -20.84 -1.23 -6.49
N THR A 621 -20.21 -0.08 -6.23
CA THR A 621 -20.00 1.02 -7.17
C THR A 621 -18.57 1.54 -7.05
N LEU A 622 -17.90 1.86 -8.15
CA LEU A 622 -16.61 2.56 -8.12
C LEU A 622 -16.66 3.93 -8.81
N LEU A 623 -16.06 4.92 -8.17
CA LEU A 623 -15.79 6.23 -8.75
C LEU A 623 -14.42 6.19 -9.43
N GLY A 624 -14.31 6.75 -10.63
CA GLY A 624 -13.03 6.77 -11.35
C GLY A 624 -13.02 7.69 -12.57
N SER A 625 -11.83 8.14 -12.93
CA SER A 625 -11.63 9.21 -13.91
C SER A 625 -11.81 8.77 -15.37
N VAL A 626 -12.48 9.62 -16.14
CA VAL A 626 -12.41 9.65 -17.60
C VAL A 626 -11.84 11.00 -17.99
N THR A 627 -10.62 10.99 -18.54
CA THR A 627 -9.85 12.21 -18.77
C THR A 627 -10.01 12.70 -20.21
N TRP A 628 -10.08 14.02 -20.39
CA TRP A 628 -10.25 14.60 -21.73
C TRP A 628 -9.05 14.30 -22.64
N GLU A 629 -7.83 14.26 -22.09
CA GLU A 629 -6.65 13.92 -22.88
C GLU A 629 -6.55 12.47 -23.35
N MET A 630 -7.24 11.54 -22.68
CA MET A 630 -7.38 10.17 -23.17
C MET A 630 -8.48 10.04 -24.23
N ILE A 631 -9.65 10.65 -24.02
CA ILE A 631 -10.76 10.47 -24.96
C ILE A 631 -10.67 11.34 -26.22
N GLU A 632 -9.97 12.48 -26.20
CA GLU A 632 -9.78 13.36 -27.37
C GLU A 632 -8.29 13.75 -27.58
N PRO A 633 -7.40 12.77 -27.83
CA PRO A 633 -5.95 13.01 -27.92
C PRO A 633 -5.57 13.92 -29.11
N ARG A 634 -6.47 14.08 -30.10
CA ARG A 634 -6.42 15.06 -31.18
C ARG A 634 -7.82 15.67 -31.36
N GLU A 635 -7.91 16.98 -31.56
CA GLU A 635 -9.20 17.66 -31.70
C GLU A 635 -10.10 16.99 -32.76
N GLY A 636 -11.36 16.72 -32.41
CA GLY A 636 -12.36 16.05 -33.22
C GLY A 636 -12.17 14.54 -33.41
N HIS A 637 -11.18 13.92 -32.79
CA HIS A 637 -10.88 12.48 -32.92
C HIS A 637 -11.02 11.80 -31.56
N PHE A 638 -12.15 11.11 -31.36
CA PHE A 638 -12.46 10.45 -30.09
C PHE A 638 -11.98 8.99 -30.06
N ASP A 639 -11.50 8.54 -28.89
CA ASP A 639 -11.16 7.14 -28.59
C ASP A 639 -11.78 6.73 -27.24
N PHE A 640 -12.69 5.76 -27.28
CA PHE A 640 -13.33 5.18 -26.10
C PHE A 640 -12.91 3.72 -25.86
N GLY A 641 -12.00 3.17 -26.66
CA GLY A 641 -11.71 1.73 -26.71
C GLY A 641 -11.02 1.15 -25.47
N GLU A 642 -10.57 1.98 -24.52
CA GLU A 642 -10.15 1.57 -23.17
C GLU A 642 -11.32 1.67 -22.17
N LEU A 643 -12.16 2.71 -22.28
CA LEU A 643 -13.38 2.86 -21.48
C LEU A 643 -14.37 1.71 -21.73
N ASP A 644 -14.55 1.29 -22.97
CA ASP A 644 -15.42 0.15 -23.31
C ASP A 644 -14.99 -1.14 -22.59
N ARG A 645 -13.68 -1.42 -22.54
CA ARG A 645 -13.12 -2.57 -21.80
C ARG A 645 -13.26 -2.42 -20.28
N VAL A 646 -13.29 -1.19 -19.76
CA VAL A 646 -13.63 -0.91 -18.36
C VAL A 646 -15.12 -1.17 -18.08
N LEU A 647 -16.02 -0.75 -18.99
CA LEU A 647 -17.46 -1.04 -18.88
C LEU A 647 -17.74 -2.55 -18.95
N GLU A 648 -17.08 -3.27 -19.86
CA GLU A 648 -17.13 -4.73 -19.95
C GLU A 648 -16.65 -5.41 -18.66
N GLY A 649 -15.49 -5.01 -18.12
CA GLY A 649 -14.98 -5.53 -16.85
C GLY A 649 -15.92 -5.25 -15.66
N ALA A 650 -16.47 -4.04 -15.56
CA ALA A 650 -17.45 -3.73 -14.53
C ALA A 650 -18.70 -4.63 -14.65
N ARG A 651 -19.19 -4.89 -15.87
CA ARG A 651 -20.32 -5.80 -16.14
C ARG A 651 -20.00 -7.25 -15.76
N GLU A 652 -18.82 -7.76 -16.11
CA GLU A 652 -18.37 -9.11 -15.78
C GLU A 652 -18.37 -9.36 -14.26
N TYR A 653 -17.82 -8.41 -13.50
CA TYR A 653 -17.78 -8.52 -12.05
C TYR A 653 -19.09 -8.09 -11.37
N GLY A 654 -20.06 -7.52 -12.08
CA GLY A 654 -21.33 -7.04 -11.53
C GLY A 654 -21.19 -5.76 -10.70
N MET A 655 -20.18 -4.95 -11.02
CA MET A 655 -19.91 -3.63 -10.43
C MET A 655 -20.65 -2.53 -11.22
N HIS A 656 -21.03 -1.49 -10.50
CA HIS A 656 -21.49 -0.22 -11.08
C HIS A 656 -20.36 0.82 -11.08
N LEU A 657 -20.54 1.89 -11.87
CA LEU A 657 -19.57 2.97 -12.02
C LEU A 657 -20.21 4.35 -11.86
N VAL A 658 -19.43 5.29 -11.33
CA VAL A 658 -19.66 6.73 -11.44
C VAL A 658 -18.42 7.33 -12.10
N LEU A 659 -18.59 7.94 -13.28
CA LEU A 659 -17.46 8.40 -14.07
C LEU A 659 -17.14 9.87 -13.72
N LEU A 660 -15.87 10.19 -13.52
CA LEU A 660 -15.43 11.52 -13.16
C LEU A 660 -14.84 12.22 -14.39
N TRP A 661 -15.53 13.22 -14.94
CA TRP A 661 -15.05 13.96 -16.11
C TRP A 661 -13.91 14.89 -15.75
N PHE A 662 -12.67 14.45 -15.93
CA PHE A 662 -11.48 15.29 -15.75
C PHE A 662 -11.25 16.09 -17.05
N GLY A 663 -12.08 17.11 -17.24
CA GLY A 663 -12.10 18.04 -18.38
C GLY A 663 -11.15 19.22 -18.22
N THR A 664 -11.70 20.43 -18.34
CA THR A 664 -10.98 21.70 -18.17
C THR A 664 -10.47 21.92 -16.74
N TYR A 665 -11.12 21.36 -15.72
CA TYR A 665 -10.77 21.59 -14.32
C TYR A 665 -10.65 20.29 -13.52
N LYS A 666 -9.49 20.12 -12.87
CA LYS A 666 -9.16 19.09 -11.88
C LYS A 666 -8.30 19.75 -10.79
N ASN A 667 -8.80 19.88 -9.56
CA ASN A 667 -8.14 20.56 -8.43
C ASN A 667 -7.70 22.00 -8.78
N GLY A 668 -8.61 22.78 -9.36
CA GLY A 668 -8.33 24.15 -9.81
C GLY A 668 -7.34 24.30 -10.96
N LEU A 669 -6.93 23.21 -11.63
CA LEU A 669 -5.95 23.21 -12.73
C LEU A 669 -6.49 22.49 -13.97
N SER A 670 -5.92 22.79 -15.14
CA SER A 670 -6.30 22.19 -16.43
C SER A 670 -5.41 21.02 -16.86
N THR A 671 -4.90 20.27 -15.88
CA THR A 671 -3.88 19.22 -16.05
C THR A 671 -4.30 18.11 -17.02
N TYR A 672 -5.57 17.71 -17.03
CA TYR A 672 -6.09 16.60 -17.83
C TYR A 672 -6.73 17.00 -19.18
N ALA A 673 -6.73 18.30 -19.51
CA ALA A 673 -7.10 18.76 -20.85
C ALA A 673 -6.08 18.25 -21.90
N PRO A 674 -6.47 17.97 -23.15
CA PRO A 674 -5.59 17.36 -24.14
C PRO A 674 -4.42 18.25 -24.55
N THR A 675 -3.36 17.64 -25.09
CA THR A 675 -2.11 18.36 -25.42
C THR A 675 -2.29 19.52 -26.40
N TRP A 676 -3.30 19.48 -27.28
CA TRP A 676 -3.64 20.57 -28.20
C TRP A 676 -4.34 21.75 -27.51
N VAL A 677 -5.06 21.52 -26.41
CA VAL A 677 -5.54 22.57 -25.50
C VAL A 677 -4.39 23.12 -24.64
N LYS A 678 -3.59 22.22 -24.04
CA LYS A 678 -2.47 22.60 -23.17
C LYS A 678 -1.39 23.42 -23.92
N ARG A 679 -1.15 23.17 -25.21
CA ARG A 679 -0.09 23.86 -25.99
C ARG A 679 -0.51 25.13 -26.74
N ASP A 680 -1.80 25.50 -26.77
CA ASP A 680 -2.24 26.78 -27.36
C ASP A 680 -2.84 27.74 -26.30
N PRO A 681 -2.00 28.48 -25.56
CA PRO A 681 -2.45 29.51 -24.63
C PRO A 681 -2.97 30.79 -25.31
N LYS A 682 -2.97 30.88 -26.65
CA LYS A 682 -3.63 32.00 -27.37
C LYS A 682 -5.12 31.72 -27.54
N ARG A 683 -5.46 30.49 -27.94
CA ARG A 683 -6.85 30.00 -28.03
C ARG A 683 -7.42 29.65 -26.66
N PHE A 684 -6.62 29.08 -25.77
CA PHE A 684 -7.00 28.63 -24.43
C PHE A 684 -6.20 29.38 -23.34
N PRO A 685 -6.43 30.70 -23.19
CA PRO A 685 -5.71 31.55 -22.23
C PRO A 685 -5.95 31.14 -20.79
N ARG A 686 -4.92 31.36 -19.97
CA ARG A 686 -4.88 30.98 -18.56
C ARG A 686 -5.29 32.11 -17.62
N VAL A 687 -5.73 31.71 -16.43
CA VAL A 687 -5.92 32.58 -15.27
C VAL A 687 -4.59 33.22 -14.85
N GLN A 688 -4.66 34.49 -14.45
CA GLN A 688 -3.55 35.20 -13.83
C GLN A 688 -3.91 35.56 -12.38
N VAL A 689 -2.95 35.49 -11.46
CA VAL A 689 -3.13 35.77 -10.02
C VAL A 689 -2.10 36.81 -9.56
N LEU A 690 -2.42 37.60 -8.54
CA LEU A 690 -1.46 38.54 -7.95
C LEU A 690 -0.65 37.89 -6.83
N GLU A 691 0.66 38.05 -6.88
CA GLU A 691 1.59 37.65 -5.82
C GLU A 691 1.96 38.84 -4.92
N ALA A 692 2.70 38.57 -3.84
CA ALA A 692 3.24 39.61 -2.97
C ALA A 692 4.03 40.67 -3.78
N GLY A 693 3.72 41.95 -3.55
CA GLY A 693 4.26 43.06 -4.33
C GLY A 693 3.51 43.37 -5.64
N GLY A 694 2.42 42.66 -5.96
CA GLY A 694 1.54 42.96 -7.11
C GLY A 694 2.02 42.39 -8.45
N VAL A 695 2.95 41.43 -8.43
CA VAL A 695 3.40 40.72 -9.63
C VAL A 695 2.30 39.77 -10.11
N LYS A 696 2.00 39.73 -11.42
CA LYS A 696 1.02 38.78 -11.98
C LYS A 696 1.69 37.47 -12.37
N ARG A 697 1.42 36.37 -11.65
CA ARG A 697 1.77 34.99 -12.04
C ARG A 697 0.64 34.40 -12.89
N THR A 698 0.97 33.49 -13.81
CA THR A 698 -0.02 32.71 -14.57
C THR A 698 -0.18 31.32 -13.94
N LEU A 699 -1.41 30.83 -13.79
CA LEU A 699 -1.70 29.46 -13.36
C LEU A 699 -1.83 28.53 -14.58
N GLU A 700 -1.60 27.23 -14.42
CA GLU A 700 -2.04 26.25 -15.43
C GLU A 700 -3.52 25.89 -15.23
N MET A 701 -4.36 26.92 -15.29
CA MET A 701 -5.82 26.87 -15.21
C MET A 701 -6.38 27.74 -16.33
N ILE A 702 -7.21 27.18 -17.21
CA ILE A 702 -7.85 27.94 -18.28
C ILE A 702 -8.91 28.88 -17.69
N THR A 703 -8.91 30.16 -18.10
CA THR A 703 -9.89 31.13 -17.55
C THR A 703 -11.31 30.75 -17.98
N PRO A 704 -12.32 30.74 -17.06
CA PRO A 704 -13.70 30.40 -17.41
C PRO A 704 -14.31 31.39 -18.43
N LEU A 705 -13.71 32.58 -18.57
CA LEU A 705 -13.97 33.55 -19.64
C LEU A 705 -13.36 33.12 -21.00
N CYS A 706 -13.36 31.82 -21.32
CA CYS A 706 -12.85 31.25 -22.56
C CYS A 706 -13.90 30.36 -23.21
N ASP A 707 -14.74 30.95 -24.06
CA ASP A 707 -15.80 30.21 -24.76
C ASP A 707 -15.24 29.14 -25.69
N ALA A 708 -14.09 29.38 -26.34
CA ALA A 708 -13.42 28.37 -27.15
C ALA A 708 -13.00 27.11 -26.36
N ALA A 709 -12.69 27.25 -25.06
CA ALA A 709 -12.49 26.11 -24.17
C ALA A 709 -13.82 25.47 -23.77
N CYS A 710 -14.81 26.29 -23.38
CA CYS A 710 -16.12 25.81 -22.94
C CYS A 710 -16.84 25.01 -24.05
N GLU A 711 -16.79 25.48 -25.29
CA GLU A 711 -17.28 24.78 -26.48
C GLU A 711 -16.54 23.46 -26.74
N ALA A 712 -15.23 23.41 -26.48
CA ALA A 712 -14.40 22.23 -26.72
C ALA A 712 -14.65 21.15 -25.66
N ASP A 713 -14.66 21.53 -24.38
CA ASP A 713 -15.04 20.67 -23.26
C ASP A 713 -16.48 20.16 -23.43
N SER A 714 -17.41 21.06 -23.76
CA SER A 714 -18.81 20.69 -24.06
C SER A 714 -18.93 19.69 -25.20
N ARG A 715 -18.13 19.80 -26.28
CA ARG A 715 -18.12 18.81 -27.38
C ARG A 715 -17.60 17.45 -26.90
N ALA A 716 -16.52 17.43 -26.14
CA ALA A 716 -15.92 16.18 -25.65
C ALA A 716 -16.81 15.46 -24.63
N PHE A 717 -17.39 16.21 -23.69
CA PHE A 717 -18.36 15.70 -22.73
C PHE A 717 -19.66 15.22 -23.40
N SER A 718 -20.12 15.91 -24.45
CA SER A 718 -21.25 15.45 -25.27
C SER A 718 -20.91 14.15 -26.02
N ALA A 719 -19.69 14.02 -26.56
CA ALA A 719 -19.24 12.79 -27.21
C ALA A 719 -19.19 11.62 -26.22
N LEU A 720 -18.66 11.85 -25.00
CA LEU A 720 -18.65 10.86 -23.91
C LEU A 720 -20.07 10.43 -23.53
N LEU A 721 -20.98 11.37 -23.25
CA LEU A 721 -22.35 11.00 -22.83
C LEU A 721 -23.17 10.36 -23.96
N ARG A 722 -22.96 10.76 -25.22
CA ARG A 722 -23.56 10.06 -26.37
C ARG A 722 -23.06 8.63 -26.48
N HIS A 723 -21.75 8.42 -26.36
CA HIS A 723 -21.16 7.07 -26.37
C HIS A 723 -21.77 6.20 -25.26
N LEU A 724 -21.93 6.73 -24.04
CA LEU A 724 -22.60 6.01 -22.94
C LEU A 724 -24.09 5.73 -23.21
N ALA A 725 -24.83 6.62 -23.89
CA ALA A 725 -26.19 6.33 -24.32
C ALA A 725 -26.24 5.16 -25.33
N GLU A 726 -25.27 5.12 -26.25
CA GLU A 726 -25.14 4.08 -27.28
C GLU A 726 -24.71 2.71 -26.69
N VAL A 727 -23.71 2.67 -25.79
CA VAL A 727 -23.11 1.41 -25.29
C VAL A 727 -23.60 0.95 -23.91
N ASP A 728 -24.25 1.80 -23.10
CA ASP A 728 -24.60 1.48 -21.70
C ASP A 728 -26.08 1.67 -21.32
N SER A 729 -26.90 2.39 -22.07
CA SER A 729 -28.31 2.67 -21.68
C SER A 729 -29.12 1.42 -21.28
N HIS A 730 -28.96 0.31 -21.99
CA HIS A 730 -29.61 -0.96 -21.65
C HIS A 730 -28.94 -1.72 -20.48
N HIS A 731 -27.65 -1.51 -20.23
CA HIS A 731 -26.88 -2.19 -19.19
C HIS A 731 -26.94 -1.46 -17.84
N GLN A 732 -26.98 -0.14 -17.86
CA GLN A 732 -26.97 0.76 -16.70
C GLN A 732 -25.81 0.45 -15.75
N THR A 733 -24.61 0.25 -16.30
CA THR A 733 -23.37 0.08 -15.54
C THR A 733 -22.94 1.41 -14.95
N VAL A 734 -22.98 2.49 -15.73
CA VAL A 734 -22.74 3.85 -15.25
C VAL A 734 -24.02 4.39 -14.61
N LEU A 735 -23.91 4.88 -13.38
CA LEU A 735 -25.03 5.37 -12.57
C LEU A 735 -25.16 6.89 -12.58
N MET A 736 -24.03 7.58 -12.52
CA MET A 736 -23.92 9.05 -12.46
C MET A 736 -22.62 9.48 -13.16
N VAL A 737 -22.51 10.76 -13.53
CA VAL A 737 -21.26 11.33 -14.06
C VAL A 737 -20.95 12.67 -13.38
N GLN A 738 -19.75 12.82 -12.83
CA GLN A 738 -19.27 14.10 -12.32
C GLN A 738 -18.80 14.98 -13.48
N VAL A 739 -19.08 16.28 -13.43
CA VAL A 739 -18.71 17.25 -14.46
C VAL A 739 -17.60 18.14 -13.90
N GLN A 740 -16.35 17.95 -14.37
CA GLN A 740 -15.12 18.51 -13.77
C GLN A 740 -14.76 17.86 -12.40
N ASN A 741 -13.65 18.27 -11.77
CA ASN A 741 -13.28 17.91 -10.39
C ASN A 741 -12.71 19.13 -9.64
N GLU A 742 -13.21 19.39 -8.42
CA GLU A 742 -12.71 20.43 -7.50
C GLU A 742 -12.38 21.77 -8.20
N THR A 743 -13.41 22.41 -8.75
CA THR A 743 -13.25 23.65 -9.54
C THR A 743 -12.98 24.87 -8.66
N GLY A 744 -12.07 25.75 -9.06
CA GLY A 744 -11.84 27.05 -8.42
C GLY A 744 -10.44 27.63 -8.70
N VAL A 745 -10.16 28.84 -8.24
CA VAL A 745 -8.85 29.51 -8.40
C VAL A 745 -7.99 29.39 -7.15
N LEU A 746 -6.72 29.00 -7.29
CA LEU A 746 -5.74 28.93 -6.21
C LEU A 746 -4.64 30.00 -6.35
N GLY A 747 -4.18 30.55 -5.23
CA GLY A 747 -3.15 31.59 -5.13
C GLY A 747 -3.66 33.03 -5.11
N ASP A 748 -4.92 33.28 -5.49
CA ASP A 748 -5.63 34.56 -5.34
C ASP A 748 -7.15 34.28 -5.40
N SER A 749 -7.94 35.23 -4.88
CA SER A 749 -9.40 35.17 -4.80
C SER A 749 -10.12 35.29 -6.16
N ARG A 750 -9.47 35.77 -7.23
CA ARG A 750 -10.00 35.67 -8.61
C ARG A 750 -8.94 35.68 -9.69
N ASP A 751 -9.39 35.42 -10.93
CA ASP A 751 -8.62 35.77 -12.12
C ASP A 751 -8.39 37.29 -12.19
N ARG A 752 -7.13 37.68 -12.25
CA ARG A 752 -6.58 39.03 -12.43
C ARG A 752 -6.07 39.22 -13.87
N SER A 753 -6.45 38.39 -14.82
CA SER A 753 -6.18 38.65 -16.24
C SER A 753 -6.88 39.93 -16.69
N ARG A 754 -6.37 40.61 -17.74
CA ARG A 754 -7.02 41.83 -18.29
C ARG A 754 -8.49 41.58 -18.70
N ARG A 755 -8.84 40.34 -19.04
CA ARG A 755 -10.22 39.95 -19.39
C ARG A 755 -11.11 39.89 -18.15
N ALA A 756 -10.64 39.25 -17.08
CA ALA A 756 -11.36 39.19 -15.82
C ALA A 756 -11.44 40.57 -15.14
N ASP A 757 -10.37 41.37 -15.16
CA ASP A 757 -10.37 42.76 -14.69
C ASP A 757 -11.43 43.61 -15.43
N LYS A 758 -11.70 43.36 -16.72
CA LYS A 758 -12.79 44.01 -17.47
C LYS A 758 -14.17 43.48 -17.05
N ALA A 759 -14.34 42.15 -17.01
CA ALA A 759 -15.64 41.53 -16.69
C ALA A 759 -16.08 41.79 -15.24
N PHE A 760 -15.14 41.96 -14.30
CA PHE A 760 -15.43 42.34 -12.91
C PHE A 760 -15.90 43.80 -12.78
N ALA A 761 -15.55 44.67 -13.74
CA ALA A 761 -16.01 46.05 -13.81
C ALA A 761 -17.38 46.20 -14.49
N GLU A 762 -17.94 45.11 -15.02
CA GLU A 762 -19.32 45.04 -15.54
C GLU A 762 -20.27 44.68 -14.38
N PRO A 763 -21.54 45.15 -14.41
CA PRO A 763 -22.47 44.93 -13.31
C PRO A 763 -22.85 43.46 -13.15
N VAL A 764 -23.29 43.08 -11.95
CA VAL A 764 -23.83 41.74 -11.66
C VAL A 764 -25.01 41.46 -12.61
N PRO A 765 -25.08 40.28 -13.26
CA PRO A 765 -26.19 39.95 -14.17
C PRO A 765 -27.55 40.09 -13.50
N GLY A 766 -28.46 40.83 -14.14
CA GLY A 766 -29.79 41.14 -13.58
C GLY A 766 -30.63 39.91 -13.26
N GLU A 767 -30.49 38.82 -14.03
CA GLU A 767 -31.19 37.55 -13.80
C GLU A 767 -30.68 36.83 -12.54
N LEU A 768 -29.36 36.89 -12.25
CA LEU A 768 -28.77 36.37 -11.02
C LEU A 768 -29.24 37.17 -9.80
N LEU A 769 -29.27 38.51 -9.91
CA LEU A 769 -29.81 39.39 -8.87
C LEU A 769 -31.29 39.11 -8.60
N GLN A 770 -32.09 38.96 -9.66
CA GLN A 770 -33.50 38.62 -9.56
C GLN A 770 -33.69 37.27 -8.85
N HIS A 771 -32.97 36.23 -9.26
CA HIS A 771 -33.02 34.90 -8.65
C HIS A 771 -32.65 34.93 -7.16
N LEU A 772 -31.48 35.50 -6.82
CA LEU A 772 -30.99 35.59 -5.43
C LEU A 772 -31.90 36.46 -4.53
N SER A 773 -32.67 37.39 -5.10
CA SER A 773 -33.68 38.16 -4.36
C SER A 773 -35.03 37.45 -4.15
N GLN A 774 -35.24 36.28 -4.78
CA GLN A 774 -36.51 35.54 -4.78
C GLN A 774 -36.43 34.17 -4.10
N VAL A 775 -35.26 33.52 -4.06
CA VAL A 775 -35.08 32.24 -3.38
C VAL A 775 -34.80 32.42 -1.89
N ASN A 776 -35.15 31.40 -1.09
CA ASN A 776 -34.65 31.29 0.28
C ASN A 776 -33.20 30.81 0.23
N THR A 777 -32.26 31.75 0.23
CA THR A 777 -30.81 31.53 0.14
C THR A 777 -30.23 30.78 1.34
N HIS A 778 -29.12 30.09 1.12
CA HIS A 778 -28.44 29.26 2.12
C HIS A 778 -28.09 30.05 3.38
N SER A 779 -28.11 29.43 4.55
CA SER A 779 -27.80 30.10 5.82
C SER A 779 -26.40 30.72 5.83
N ARG A 780 -25.41 30.12 5.14
CA ARG A 780 -24.07 30.72 4.97
C ARG A 780 -24.02 31.85 3.94
N PHE A 781 -24.85 31.82 2.89
CA PHE A 781 -24.99 32.95 1.98
C PHE A 781 -25.61 34.15 2.71
N SER A 782 -26.75 33.93 3.37
CA SER A 782 -27.53 34.96 4.09
C SER A 782 -26.77 35.60 5.26
N LYS A 783 -25.80 34.88 5.86
CA LYS A 783 -24.87 35.42 6.87
C LYS A 783 -23.86 36.42 6.30
N ARG A 784 -23.47 36.28 5.02
CA ARG A 784 -22.50 37.17 4.35
C ARG A 784 -23.19 38.28 3.54
N VAL A 785 -24.34 37.99 2.93
CA VAL A 785 -25.10 38.90 2.08
C VAL A 785 -26.47 39.15 2.71
N SER A 786 -26.59 40.27 3.42
CA SER A 786 -27.81 40.60 4.20
C SER A 786 -28.95 41.21 3.37
N HIS A 787 -28.67 41.68 2.14
CA HIS A 787 -29.67 42.17 1.19
C HIS A 787 -29.18 42.02 -0.25
N VAL A 788 -30.00 41.42 -1.10
CA VAL A 788 -29.78 41.37 -2.56
C VAL A 788 -30.79 42.31 -3.24
N PRO A 789 -30.35 43.28 -4.06
CA PRO A 789 -31.25 44.14 -4.80
C PRO A 789 -31.89 43.36 -5.96
N SER A 790 -33.23 43.37 -6.04
CA SER A 790 -33.99 42.60 -7.05
C SER A 790 -33.93 43.16 -8.48
N SER A 791 -33.39 44.37 -8.67
CA SER A 791 -33.22 45.01 -9.98
C SER A 791 -32.24 46.19 -9.91
N GLY A 792 -31.81 46.68 -11.08
CA GLY A 792 -30.86 47.79 -11.23
C GLY A 792 -29.46 47.33 -11.67
N SER A 793 -28.55 48.30 -11.86
CA SER A 793 -27.16 48.05 -12.27
C SER A 793 -26.25 48.23 -11.07
N HIS A 794 -25.83 47.12 -10.46
CA HIS A 794 -25.00 47.07 -9.25
C HIS A 794 -23.66 46.40 -9.53
N SER A 795 -22.57 46.84 -8.89
CA SER A 795 -21.26 46.18 -8.98
C SER A 795 -21.18 44.97 -8.03
N TRP A 796 -20.27 44.04 -8.32
CA TRP A 796 -20.02 42.88 -7.46
C TRP A 796 -19.75 43.29 -6.00
N GLU A 797 -18.90 44.29 -5.77
CA GLU A 797 -18.60 44.81 -4.43
C GLU A 797 -19.80 45.45 -3.71
N SER A 798 -20.75 46.04 -4.45
CA SER A 798 -21.95 46.64 -3.86
C SER A 798 -23.02 45.64 -3.43
N VAL A 799 -22.93 44.39 -3.89
CA VAL A 799 -23.90 43.31 -3.58
C VAL A 799 -23.27 42.28 -2.63
N PHE A 800 -22.04 41.85 -2.91
CA PHE A 800 -21.37 40.76 -2.18
C PHE A 800 -20.33 41.26 -1.16
N GLY A 801 -20.13 42.58 -1.04
CA GLY A 801 -19.13 43.20 -0.18
C GLY A 801 -17.77 43.38 -0.87
N ALA A 802 -17.00 44.36 -0.41
CA ALA A 802 -15.73 44.75 -1.05
C ALA A 802 -14.64 43.66 -0.95
N GLY A 803 -13.74 43.63 -1.94
CA GLY A 803 -12.58 42.73 -1.96
C GLY A 803 -12.94 41.25 -2.16
N THR A 804 -12.38 40.37 -1.34
CA THR A 804 -12.35 38.91 -1.61
C THR A 804 -13.72 38.25 -1.70
N ALA A 805 -14.76 38.80 -1.06
CA ALA A 805 -16.12 38.26 -1.12
C ALA A 805 -16.77 38.50 -2.50
N ALA A 806 -16.61 39.69 -3.08
CA ALA A 806 -17.03 39.97 -4.44
C ALA A 806 -16.14 39.27 -5.49
N ASP A 807 -14.82 39.24 -5.28
CA ASP A 807 -13.89 38.49 -6.14
C ASP A 807 -14.29 37.00 -6.20
N GLU A 808 -14.64 36.38 -5.07
CA GLU A 808 -15.14 35.00 -5.00
C GLU A 808 -16.52 34.82 -5.64
N ALA A 809 -17.51 35.67 -5.33
CA ALA A 809 -18.86 35.56 -5.91
C ALA A 809 -18.84 35.69 -7.44
N PHE A 810 -17.96 36.54 -7.97
CA PHE A 810 -17.67 36.66 -9.39
C PHE A 810 -17.06 35.38 -9.97
N MET A 811 -16.05 34.79 -9.31
CA MET A 811 -15.48 33.51 -9.76
C MET A 811 -16.51 32.37 -9.70
N ALA A 812 -17.31 32.29 -8.64
CA ALA A 812 -18.38 31.32 -8.51
C ALA A 812 -19.35 31.44 -9.68
N HIS A 813 -19.79 32.65 -10.02
CA HIS A 813 -20.66 32.89 -11.18
C HIS A 813 -20.00 32.44 -12.50
N LEU A 814 -18.73 32.79 -12.75
CA LEU A 814 -18.06 32.44 -14.00
C LEU A 814 -17.80 30.93 -14.14
N ILE A 815 -17.34 30.27 -13.08
CA ILE A 815 -17.01 28.85 -13.09
C ILE A 815 -18.29 28.01 -13.19
N SER A 816 -19.32 28.32 -12.39
CA SER A 816 -20.61 27.63 -12.49
C SER A 816 -21.29 27.85 -13.85
N SER A 817 -21.14 29.03 -14.49
CA SER A 817 -21.62 29.25 -15.87
C SER A 817 -20.85 28.44 -16.91
N TYR A 818 -19.59 28.10 -16.65
CA TYR A 818 -18.80 27.19 -17.49
C TYR A 818 -19.27 25.75 -17.32
N VAL A 819 -19.32 25.25 -16.08
CA VAL A 819 -19.76 23.89 -15.74
C VAL A 819 -21.20 23.65 -16.18
N GLY A 820 -22.09 24.61 -15.98
CA GLY A 820 -23.49 24.54 -16.39
C GLY A 820 -23.67 24.39 -17.91
N ARG A 821 -22.83 25.06 -18.71
CA ARG A 821 -22.82 24.89 -20.18
C ARG A 821 -22.35 23.50 -20.60
N VAL A 822 -21.29 22.97 -19.97
CA VAL A 822 -20.79 21.60 -20.22
C VAL A 822 -21.84 20.56 -19.83
N ALA A 823 -22.39 20.66 -18.62
CA ALA A 823 -23.45 19.78 -18.13
C ALA A 823 -24.68 19.82 -19.04
N ALA A 824 -25.16 21.00 -19.42
CA ALA A 824 -26.28 21.19 -20.33
C ALA A 824 -25.98 20.79 -21.79
N ALA A 825 -24.72 20.53 -22.16
CA ALA A 825 -24.36 19.91 -23.42
C ALA A 825 -24.52 18.39 -23.32
N GLY A 826 -23.86 17.75 -22.35
CA GLY A 826 -23.94 16.31 -22.15
C GLY A 826 -25.36 15.79 -21.82
N LYS A 827 -26.10 16.50 -20.95
CA LYS A 827 -27.47 16.10 -20.51
C LYS A 827 -28.48 15.98 -21.67
N LYS A 828 -28.19 16.60 -22.83
CA LYS A 828 -28.99 16.48 -24.07
C LYS A 828 -28.75 15.16 -24.81
N GLU A 829 -27.55 14.62 -24.70
CA GLU A 829 -27.14 13.35 -25.33
C GLU A 829 -27.55 12.17 -24.46
N TYR A 830 -27.35 12.27 -23.13
CA TYR A 830 -27.79 11.28 -22.16
C TYR A 830 -28.25 11.93 -20.85
N PRO A 831 -29.54 11.80 -20.44
CA PRO A 831 -30.09 12.49 -19.26
C PRO A 831 -29.73 11.84 -17.90
N ILE A 832 -28.67 11.04 -17.83
CA ILE A 832 -28.11 10.44 -16.59
C ILE A 832 -27.87 11.51 -15.50
N PRO A 833 -27.95 11.20 -14.19
CA PRO A 833 -27.65 12.18 -13.14
C PRO A 833 -26.22 12.72 -13.24
N LEU A 834 -26.11 14.04 -13.20
CA LEU A 834 -24.86 14.80 -13.25
C LEU A 834 -24.65 15.57 -11.94
N PHE A 835 -23.40 15.70 -11.52
CA PHE A 835 -23.03 16.49 -10.34
C PHE A 835 -21.66 17.15 -10.50
N THR A 836 -21.28 18.00 -9.56
CA THR A 836 -19.88 18.42 -9.36
C THR A 836 -19.53 18.26 -7.89
N ASN A 837 -18.27 17.97 -7.60
CA ASN A 837 -17.73 17.96 -6.25
C ASN A 837 -17.13 19.33 -5.87
N THR A 838 -16.67 19.46 -4.62
CA THR A 838 -16.28 20.71 -3.96
C THR A 838 -15.16 20.50 -2.94
N TRP A 839 -13.97 20.99 -3.29
CA TRP A 839 -12.91 21.27 -2.32
C TRP A 839 -13.42 22.31 -1.32
N LEU A 840 -13.73 21.87 -0.10
CA LEU A 840 -14.33 22.70 0.94
C LEU A 840 -13.36 23.75 1.51
N ASN A 841 -13.92 24.87 1.96
CA ASN A 841 -13.25 25.90 2.76
C ASN A 841 -13.39 25.65 4.26
N ILE A 842 -12.51 26.23 5.09
CA ILE A 842 -12.56 26.18 6.56
C ILE A 842 -12.86 27.58 7.09
N GLU A 843 -14.11 27.87 7.44
CA GLU A 843 -14.50 29.20 7.95
C GLU A 843 -14.12 29.40 9.42
N ASP A 844 -14.12 28.33 10.21
CA ASP A 844 -13.74 28.32 11.62
C ASP A 844 -12.86 27.09 11.90
N GLN A 845 -11.85 27.25 12.76
CA GLN A 845 -11.02 26.14 13.23
C GLN A 845 -11.83 25.16 14.11
N PHE A 846 -12.95 25.61 14.69
CA PHE A 846 -13.90 24.72 15.38
C PHE A 846 -14.80 23.90 14.42
N GLU A 847 -14.78 24.17 13.11
CA GLU A 847 -15.40 23.31 12.10
C GLU A 847 -14.43 22.24 11.55
N LEU A 848 -13.20 22.15 12.08
CA LEU A 848 -12.28 21.04 11.84
C LEU A 848 -12.51 19.91 12.84
N ASP A 849 -12.43 18.69 12.34
CA ASP A 849 -12.67 17.46 13.11
C ASP A 849 -11.33 16.72 13.34
N PHE A 850 -10.34 17.45 13.87
CA PHE A 850 -8.91 17.06 13.82
C PHE A 850 -8.07 17.54 15.03
N GLY A 851 -7.80 16.64 16.00
CA GLY A 851 -6.92 16.90 17.16
C GLY A 851 -5.40 16.85 16.90
N GLY A 852 -4.97 16.83 15.64
CA GLY A 852 -3.59 16.45 15.25
C GLY A 852 -2.62 17.59 14.88
N GLY A 853 -3.01 18.87 15.04
CA GLY A 853 -2.09 20.01 14.84
C GLY A 853 -1.56 20.25 13.40
N ALA A 854 -2.25 19.76 12.37
CA ALA A 854 -1.87 20.00 10.98
C ALA A 854 -2.18 21.45 10.55
N PRO A 855 -1.44 22.04 9.58
CA PRO A 855 -1.71 23.41 9.15
C PRO A 855 -3.10 23.54 8.49
N VAL A 856 -3.87 24.53 8.91
CA VAL A 856 -5.23 24.85 8.40
C VAL A 856 -5.29 25.00 6.87
N VAL A 857 -4.18 25.37 6.24
CA VAL A 857 -4.03 25.43 4.76
C VAL A 857 -4.25 24.07 4.08
N VAL A 858 -3.92 22.95 4.73
CA VAL A 858 -4.00 21.60 4.14
C VAL A 858 -5.44 21.17 3.87
N GLY A 859 -6.41 21.66 4.66
CA GLY A 859 -7.84 21.45 4.43
C GLY A 859 -8.54 22.59 3.68
N GLY A 860 -7.79 23.45 2.98
CA GLY A 860 -8.32 24.58 2.18
C GLY A 860 -8.27 25.95 2.86
N GLY A 861 -8.33 26.03 4.19
CA GLY A 861 -8.21 27.27 4.94
C GLY A 861 -9.35 28.30 4.74
N ASP A 862 -9.13 29.52 5.22
CA ASP A 862 -10.20 30.50 5.48
C ASP A 862 -10.47 31.52 4.35
N LYS A 863 -9.50 31.73 3.45
CA LYS A 863 -9.57 32.78 2.42
C LYS A 863 -9.69 32.19 1.00
N PRO A 864 -10.56 32.75 0.14
CA PRO A 864 -10.62 32.36 -1.27
C PRO A 864 -9.25 32.53 -1.93
N GLY A 865 -8.75 31.49 -2.59
CA GLY A 865 -7.39 31.41 -3.11
C GLY A 865 -6.43 30.60 -2.24
N ILE A 866 -6.76 30.32 -0.98
CA ILE A 866 -6.14 29.23 -0.20
C ILE A 866 -6.89 27.92 -0.50
N TYR A 867 -8.22 27.98 -0.48
CA TYR A 867 -9.09 27.00 -1.14
C TYR A 867 -9.44 27.47 -2.56
N PRO A 868 -9.89 26.58 -3.46
CA PRO A 868 -10.24 26.95 -4.83
C PRO A 868 -11.40 27.97 -4.87
N SER A 869 -11.07 29.26 -5.07
CA SER A 869 -12.04 30.35 -5.08
C SER A 869 -13.07 30.16 -6.19
N GLY A 870 -14.35 30.25 -5.84
CA GLY A 870 -15.48 30.05 -6.75
C GLY A 870 -15.96 28.60 -6.89
N GLY A 871 -15.39 27.63 -6.16
CA GLY A 871 -15.97 26.28 -6.06
C GLY A 871 -17.38 26.26 -5.41
N PRO A 872 -18.12 25.14 -5.43
CA PRO A 872 -19.50 25.06 -4.92
C PRO A 872 -19.66 25.11 -3.39
N CYS A 873 -18.84 25.90 -2.69
CA CYS A 873 -18.87 26.00 -1.23
C CYS A 873 -20.20 26.55 -0.68
N PRO A 874 -20.61 26.24 0.57
CA PRO A 874 -21.95 26.52 1.08
C PRO A 874 -22.40 27.99 1.03
N HIS A 875 -21.47 28.94 1.06
CA HIS A 875 -21.75 30.38 0.97
C HIS A 875 -21.95 30.90 -0.47
N VAL A 876 -21.75 30.09 -1.50
CA VAL A 876 -22.01 30.42 -2.92
C VAL A 876 -22.93 29.40 -3.65
N LEU A 877 -23.48 28.40 -2.94
CA LEU A 877 -24.36 27.37 -3.53
C LEU A 877 -25.53 27.96 -4.34
N ASP A 878 -26.12 29.08 -3.93
CA ASP A 878 -27.23 29.70 -4.64
C ASP A 878 -26.82 30.29 -6.01
N ILE A 879 -25.58 30.79 -6.14
CA ILE A 879 -25.01 31.22 -7.43
C ILE A 879 -24.79 29.99 -8.34
N TRP A 880 -24.30 28.90 -7.75
CA TRP A 880 -24.10 27.64 -8.47
C TRP A 880 -25.42 27.06 -8.98
N ARG A 881 -26.46 26.96 -8.14
CA ARG A 881 -27.78 26.43 -8.54
C ARG A 881 -28.44 27.24 -9.65
N PHE A 882 -28.31 28.58 -9.64
CA PHE A 882 -28.79 29.43 -10.73
C PHE A 882 -28.13 29.08 -12.07
N ASN A 883 -26.80 28.89 -12.08
CA ASN A 883 -26.02 28.67 -13.29
C ASN A 883 -25.93 27.20 -13.75
N THR A 884 -26.24 26.23 -12.89
CA THR A 884 -26.09 24.79 -13.19
C THR A 884 -27.41 23.97 -13.19
N PRO A 885 -28.51 24.42 -13.82
CA PRO A 885 -29.81 23.72 -13.80
C PRO A 885 -29.85 22.38 -14.59
N SER A 886 -28.69 21.87 -15.03
CA SER A 886 -28.51 20.54 -15.63
C SER A 886 -27.64 19.61 -14.78
N LEU A 887 -27.20 20.06 -13.59
CA LEU A 887 -26.72 19.20 -12.52
C LEU A 887 -27.88 18.86 -11.59
N ASP A 888 -27.94 17.62 -11.13
CA ASP A 888 -29.01 17.09 -10.27
C ASP A 888 -28.67 17.27 -8.77
N LEU A 889 -27.38 17.44 -8.44
CA LEU A 889 -26.89 17.81 -7.11
C LEU A 889 -25.51 18.47 -7.14
N LEU A 890 -25.17 19.15 -6.04
CA LEU A 890 -23.84 19.68 -5.71
C LEU A 890 -23.30 18.88 -4.51
N ALA A 891 -22.04 18.45 -4.57
CA ALA A 891 -21.46 17.49 -3.62
C ALA A 891 -20.22 18.05 -2.86
N PRO A 892 -20.01 17.69 -1.59
CA PRO A 892 -18.80 18.01 -0.82
C PRO A 892 -17.73 16.91 -0.86
N ASP A 893 -16.46 17.30 -0.94
CA ASP A 893 -15.31 16.43 -0.69
C ASP A 893 -14.91 16.53 0.79
N LEU A 894 -15.17 15.46 1.57
CA LEU A 894 -15.33 15.53 3.02
C LEU A 894 -14.19 14.83 3.78
N TYR A 895 -13.03 15.50 3.79
CA TYR A 895 -11.78 14.97 4.37
C TYR A 895 -11.46 15.43 5.81
N PHE A 896 -11.78 16.67 6.19
CA PHE A 896 -11.24 17.30 7.42
C PHE A 896 -12.26 18.02 8.30
N HIS A 897 -13.47 18.25 7.77
CA HIS A 897 -14.49 19.08 8.37
C HIS A 897 -15.42 18.28 9.29
N ASP A 898 -16.09 18.97 10.21
CA ASP A 898 -17.16 18.41 11.02
C ASP A 898 -18.25 17.80 10.13
N TYR A 899 -18.34 16.47 10.18
CA TYR A 899 -19.02 15.68 9.16
C TYR A 899 -20.53 15.93 9.16
N GLU A 900 -21.14 16.08 10.34
CA GLU A 900 -22.56 16.46 10.44
C GLU A 900 -22.80 17.86 9.87
N THR A 901 -21.96 18.84 10.23
CA THR A 901 -22.15 20.23 9.78
C THR A 901 -22.06 20.35 8.27
N VAL A 902 -21.19 19.60 7.59
CA VAL A 902 -21.16 19.55 6.13
C VAL A 902 -22.38 18.84 5.54
N CYS A 903 -22.78 17.67 6.06
CA CYS A 903 -24.01 17.00 5.62
C CYS A 903 -25.23 17.91 5.73
N ARG A 904 -25.31 18.71 6.80
CA ARG A 904 -26.36 19.72 7.05
C ARG A 904 -26.31 20.86 6.03
N ASN A 905 -25.14 21.47 5.80
CA ASN A 905 -24.96 22.52 4.78
C ASN A 905 -25.43 22.04 3.38
N TYR A 906 -25.05 20.83 2.98
CA TYR A 906 -25.38 20.29 1.65
C TYR A 906 -26.79 19.69 1.53
N THR A 907 -27.61 19.72 2.59
CA THR A 907 -29.02 19.29 2.56
C THR A 907 -30.03 20.41 2.90
N GLU A 908 -29.58 21.53 3.48
CA GLU A 908 -30.42 22.63 4.02
C GLU A 908 -31.55 23.10 3.09
N GLN A 909 -31.29 23.15 1.78
CA GLN A 909 -32.24 23.60 0.75
C GLN A 909 -32.73 22.46 -0.16
N GLY A 910 -32.74 21.22 0.33
CA GLY A 910 -33.28 20.05 -0.39
C GLY A 910 -32.39 19.50 -1.52
N ASN A 911 -31.13 19.94 -1.60
CA ASN A 911 -30.10 19.31 -2.43
C ASN A 911 -29.88 17.86 -1.97
N THR A 912 -29.71 16.94 -2.92
CA THR A 912 -29.56 15.51 -2.61
C THR A 912 -28.11 15.24 -2.20
N LEU A 913 -27.88 14.70 -1.01
CA LEU A 913 -26.53 14.44 -0.52
C LEU A 913 -25.87 13.27 -1.26
N PHE A 914 -24.64 13.49 -1.70
CA PHE A 914 -23.70 12.46 -2.16
C PHE A 914 -22.31 12.94 -1.77
N ILE A 915 -21.48 12.05 -1.22
CA ILE A 915 -20.12 12.37 -0.75
C ILE A 915 -19.14 11.56 -1.62
N PRO A 916 -18.64 12.11 -2.75
CA PRO A 916 -17.79 11.41 -3.72
C PRO A 916 -16.38 11.12 -3.19
N GLU A 917 -15.81 12.04 -2.42
CA GLU A 917 -14.52 11.87 -1.77
C GLU A 917 -14.65 12.00 -0.24
N GLN A 918 -14.11 11.03 0.51
CA GLN A 918 -13.87 11.11 1.96
C GLN A 918 -12.68 10.23 2.38
N ARG A 919 -12.35 10.23 3.68
CA ARG A 919 -11.31 9.36 4.25
C ARG A 919 -11.68 7.87 4.16
N ARG A 920 -10.66 7.02 3.97
CA ARG A 920 -10.74 5.55 3.90
C ARG A 920 -10.35 4.80 5.18
N ASP A 921 -10.04 5.52 6.25
CA ASP A 921 -9.72 4.96 7.56
C ASP A 921 -10.98 4.73 8.42
N GLU A 922 -10.80 4.08 9.58
CA GLU A 922 -11.88 3.76 10.54
C GLU A 922 -12.75 4.98 10.88
N TYR A 923 -12.10 6.12 11.05
CA TYR A 923 -12.73 7.42 11.31
C TYR A 923 -13.72 7.83 10.20
N GLY A 924 -13.33 7.67 8.93
CA GLY A 924 -14.19 7.93 7.78
C GLY A 924 -15.27 6.85 7.60
N ALA A 925 -14.94 5.58 7.85
CA ALA A 925 -15.87 4.46 7.75
C ALA A 925 -17.03 4.58 8.76
N ARG A 926 -16.75 4.95 10.02
CA ARG A 926 -17.81 5.19 11.04
C ARG A 926 -18.80 6.28 10.63
N ARG A 927 -18.34 7.32 9.93
CA ARG A 927 -19.15 8.50 9.59
C ARG A 927 -20.21 8.24 8.51
N VAL A 928 -20.06 7.19 7.68
CA VAL A 928 -21.04 6.91 6.61
C VAL A 928 -22.43 6.59 7.17
N TRP A 929 -22.51 5.99 8.37
CA TRP A 929 -23.78 5.71 9.07
C TRP A 929 -24.65 6.95 9.22
N LEU A 930 -24.07 8.09 9.60
CA LEU A 930 -24.76 9.38 9.71
C LEU A 930 -25.24 9.87 8.33
N SER A 931 -24.40 9.76 7.29
CA SER A 931 -24.73 10.24 5.94
C SER A 931 -25.93 9.50 5.34
N TYR A 932 -25.94 8.15 5.40
CA TYR A 932 -27.01 7.33 4.82
C TYR A 932 -28.31 7.47 5.60
N ALA A 933 -28.27 7.29 6.93
CA ALA A 933 -29.49 7.19 7.71
C ALA A 933 -30.08 8.57 8.05
N THR A 934 -29.31 9.49 8.63
CA THR A 934 -29.83 10.82 9.03
C THR A 934 -30.05 11.74 7.83
N TYR A 935 -29.11 11.77 6.88
CA TYR A 935 -29.14 12.73 5.76
C TYR A 935 -29.61 12.14 4.43
N GLY A 936 -29.85 10.84 4.33
CA GLY A 936 -30.35 10.21 3.11
C GLY A 936 -29.37 10.26 1.94
N ALA A 937 -28.07 10.18 2.20
CA ALA A 937 -27.04 10.20 1.16
C ALA A 937 -27.24 9.07 0.15
N LEU A 938 -27.05 9.37 -1.14
CA LEU A 938 -27.05 8.35 -2.20
C LEU A 938 -25.86 7.39 -2.10
N GLY A 939 -24.79 7.84 -1.45
CA GLY A 939 -23.50 7.19 -1.31
C GLY A 939 -22.51 8.07 -0.54
N ALA A 940 -21.59 7.45 0.19
CA ALA A 940 -20.42 8.08 0.78
C ALA A 940 -19.18 7.24 0.44
N SER A 941 -18.22 7.85 -0.26
CA SER A 941 -17.21 7.17 -1.08
C SER A 941 -15.79 7.50 -0.59
N PRO A 942 -15.05 6.53 -0.04
CA PRO A 942 -13.67 6.76 0.37
C PRO A 942 -12.69 6.81 -0.80
N PHE A 943 -11.77 7.78 -0.80
CA PHE A 943 -10.78 7.96 -1.85
C PHE A 943 -9.54 7.05 -1.71
N GLY A 944 -9.01 6.59 -2.85
CA GLY A 944 -7.86 5.69 -2.92
C GLY A 944 -8.20 4.25 -2.52
N ILE A 945 -9.44 3.83 -2.76
CA ILE A 945 -10.01 2.56 -2.29
C ILE A 945 -9.27 1.33 -2.82
N ASP A 946 -8.65 1.44 -4.00
CA ASP A 946 -7.78 0.43 -4.61
C ASP A 946 -6.45 0.20 -3.85
N THR A 947 -6.24 0.88 -2.71
CA THR A 947 -5.13 0.62 -1.76
C THR A 947 -5.58 0.15 -0.36
N GLY A 948 -6.85 -0.25 -0.21
CA GLY A 948 -7.39 -0.91 0.98
C GLY A 948 -8.84 -0.52 1.21
N SER A 949 -9.71 -1.52 1.18
CA SER A 949 -11.17 -1.46 1.17
C SER A 949 -11.81 -2.17 2.38
N GLU A 950 -11.05 -2.98 3.09
CA GLU A 950 -11.50 -3.86 4.17
C GLU A 950 -12.19 -3.12 5.33
N ILE A 951 -11.75 -1.90 5.63
CA ILE A 951 -12.30 -1.07 6.72
C ILE A 951 -13.73 -0.62 6.40
N ILE A 952 -13.95 -0.02 5.22
CA ILE A 952 -15.29 0.42 4.82
C ILE A 952 -16.21 -0.76 4.47
N GLY A 953 -15.64 -1.84 3.93
CA GLY A 953 -16.37 -3.06 3.58
C GLY A 953 -17.07 -3.71 4.78
N ARG A 954 -16.48 -3.59 5.98
CA ARG A 954 -17.09 -4.05 7.25
C ARG A 954 -18.42 -3.34 7.56
N GLU A 955 -18.54 -2.06 7.21
CA GLU A 955 -19.76 -1.26 7.43
C GLU A 955 -20.73 -1.38 6.23
N PHE A 956 -20.20 -1.36 5.00
CA PHE A 956 -20.96 -1.60 3.77
C PHE A 956 -21.64 -2.97 3.74
N LYS A 957 -21.04 -4.00 4.34
CA LYS A 957 -21.68 -5.31 4.52
C LYS A 957 -23.02 -5.22 5.26
N LEU A 958 -23.05 -4.52 6.39
CA LEU A 958 -24.25 -4.37 7.21
C LEU A 958 -25.29 -3.49 6.50
N LEU A 959 -24.86 -2.44 5.80
CA LEU A 959 -25.72 -1.62 4.94
C LEU A 959 -26.29 -2.46 3.78
N ASP A 960 -25.52 -3.32 3.13
CA ASP A 960 -25.99 -4.16 2.02
C ASP A 960 -27.01 -5.21 2.48
N GLN A 961 -26.82 -5.78 3.68
CA GLN A 961 -27.78 -6.69 4.31
C GLN A 961 -29.08 -5.98 4.70
N THR A 962 -29.02 -4.72 5.14
CA THR A 962 -30.19 -4.00 5.68
C THR A 962 -30.79 -2.95 4.74
N LYS A 963 -30.26 -2.82 3.51
CA LYS A 963 -30.60 -1.78 2.52
C LYS A 963 -32.09 -1.62 2.24
N GLN A 964 -32.88 -2.70 2.25
CA GLN A 964 -34.32 -2.61 2.00
C GLN A 964 -35.05 -1.79 3.08
N TYR A 965 -34.74 -2.04 4.36
CA TYR A 965 -35.31 -1.29 5.49
C TYR A 965 -34.85 0.18 5.48
N LEU A 966 -33.59 0.44 5.10
CA LEU A 966 -33.05 1.80 4.99
C LEU A 966 -33.71 2.59 3.84
N LEU A 967 -33.89 1.97 2.67
CA LEU A 967 -34.50 2.57 1.49
C LEU A 967 -36.01 2.80 1.66
N ASP A 968 -36.71 1.85 2.31
CA ASP A 968 -38.15 1.94 2.58
C ASP A 968 -38.49 2.85 3.77
N ALA A 969 -37.52 3.32 4.55
CA ALA A 969 -37.76 4.29 5.62
C ALA A 969 -38.03 5.71 5.09
N ALA A 970 -38.93 6.44 5.75
CA ALA A 970 -39.04 7.88 5.60
C ALA A 970 -37.86 8.58 6.30
N PRO A 971 -37.42 9.78 5.88
CA PRO A 971 -36.35 10.52 6.55
C PRO A 971 -36.60 10.76 8.05
N GLU A 972 -37.87 10.90 8.45
CA GLU A 972 -38.33 10.99 9.83
C GLU A 972 -38.19 9.68 10.63
N ASP A 973 -38.25 8.51 9.98
CA ASP A 973 -38.21 7.18 10.60
C ASP A 973 -36.79 6.63 10.80
N ARG A 974 -35.71 7.33 10.42
CA ARG A 974 -34.34 6.83 10.58
C ARG A 974 -33.33 7.86 11.05
N PHE A 975 -32.32 7.42 11.80
CA PHE A 975 -31.12 8.20 12.09
C PHE A 975 -29.88 7.31 12.23
N GLY A 976 -28.73 7.87 11.87
CA GLY A 976 -27.41 7.28 12.06
C GLY A 976 -26.57 8.13 13.00
N PHE A 977 -25.53 7.52 13.54
CA PHE A 977 -24.65 8.08 14.56
C PHE A 977 -23.28 7.40 14.51
N TYR A 978 -22.29 8.03 15.14
CA TYR A 978 -20.95 7.47 15.32
C TYR A 978 -20.34 7.90 16.67
N PHE A 979 -19.26 7.21 17.03
CA PHE A 979 -18.45 7.43 18.21
C PHE A 979 -16.98 7.21 17.84
N ASP A 980 -16.11 8.21 18.03
CA ASP A 980 -14.67 8.06 17.80
C ASP A 980 -13.93 7.50 19.03
N GLU A 981 -12.60 7.37 18.99
CA GLU A 981 -11.80 6.83 20.10
C GLU A 981 -11.87 7.71 21.38
N GLU A 982 -11.59 7.11 22.55
CA GLU A 982 -11.56 7.80 23.85
C GLU A 982 -10.11 7.96 24.39
N PRO A 983 -9.72 9.11 24.98
CA PRO A 983 -10.55 10.29 25.24
C PRO A 983 -10.85 11.11 23.99
N SER A 984 -12.13 11.40 23.74
CA SER A 984 -12.52 12.33 22.67
C SER A 984 -12.28 13.79 23.10
N GLU A 985 -11.83 14.63 22.17
CA GLU A 985 -11.76 16.09 22.39
C GLU A 985 -13.15 16.73 22.37
N LYS A 986 -14.13 16.07 21.72
CA LYS A 986 -15.55 16.43 21.78
C LYS A 986 -16.17 15.84 23.05
N LYS A 987 -17.08 16.57 23.68
CA LYS A 987 -17.79 16.15 24.92
C LYS A 987 -18.51 14.81 24.71
N PRO A 988 -18.69 13.99 25.76
CA PRO A 988 -19.26 12.65 25.66
C PRO A 988 -20.57 12.63 24.84
N GLU A 989 -20.49 11.94 23.71
CA GLU A 989 -21.52 11.94 22.68
C GLU A 989 -22.71 11.08 23.14
N LYS A 990 -23.88 11.72 23.24
CA LYS A 990 -25.18 11.06 23.38
C LYS A 990 -26.02 11.48 22.18
N TRP A 991 -26.33 10.54 21.30
CA TRP A 991 -27.27 10.77 20.20
C TRP A 991 -28.69 10.49 20.67
N THR A 992 -29.67 11.25 20.19
CA THR A 992 -31.07 11.13 20.66
C THR A 992 -32.06 11.57 19.62
N ARG A 993 -33.18 10.84 19.52
CA ARG A 993 -34.26 11.15 18.59
C ARG A 993 -35.59 10.65 19.13
N VAL A 994 -36.67 11.39 18.86
CA VAL A 994 -38.03 11.01 19.24
C VAL A 994 -38.76 10.43 18.02
N PHE A 995 -39.39 9.28 18.19
CA PHE A 995 -40.22 8.58 17.22
C PHE A 995 -41.60 8.37 17.82
N GLY A 996 -42.57 9.20 17.42
CA GLY A 996 -43.90 9.22 18.03
C GLY A 996 -43.82 9.44 19.54
N ASP A 997 -44.26 8.44 20.30
CA ASP A 997 -44.30 8.47 21.77
C ASP A 997 -43.00 7.95 22.45
N ILE A 998 -41.95 7.59 21.69
CA ILE A 998 -40.69 7.03 22.21
C ILE A 998 -39.50 7.97 21.99
N GLU A 999 -38.77 8.33 23.05
CA GLU A 999 -37.41 8.89 22.98
C GLU A 999 -36.40 7.72 22.91
N VAL A 1000 -35.64 7.64 21.81
CA VAL A 1000 -34.54 6.70 21.63
C VAL A 1000 -33.23 7.44 21.93
N ILE A 1001 -32.47 6.92 22.89
CA ILE A 1001 -31.17 7.45 23.31
C ILE A 1001 -30.09 6.43 22.96
N VAL A 1002 -29.05 6.88 22.26
CA VAL A 1002 -27.91 6.07 21.86
C VAL A 1002 -26.63 6.63 22.48
N GLU A 1003 -25.90 5.75 23.15
CA GLU A 1003 -24.70 6.03 23.93
C GLU A 1003 -23.64 4.95 23.61
N ARG A 1004 -22.37 5.20 23.92
CA ARG A 1004 -21.27 4.24 23.68
C ARG A 1004 -21.47 2.94 24.47
N CYS A 1005 -21.32 1.79 23.82
CA CYS A 1005 -21.41 0.50 24.51
C CYS A 1005 -20.22 0.33 25.46
N PHE A 1006 -20.49 0.06 26.74
CA PHE A 1006 -19.48 -0.39 27.69
C PHE A 1006 -20.08 -1.43 28.66
N VAL A 1007 -19.31 -2.48 28.96
CA VAL A 1007 -19.72 -3.53 29.91
C VAL A 1007 -19.24 -3.15 31.31
N PHE A 1008 -17.93 -3.27 31.55
CA PHE A 1008 -17.25 -2.76 32.75
C PHE A 1008 -15.90 -2.09 32.46
N GLY A 1009 -15.32 -2.34 31.28
CA GLY A 1009 -14.11 -1.67 30.83
C GLY A 1009 -14.38 -0.35 30.13
N LYS A 1010 -13.45 0.07 29.27
CA LYS A 1010 -13.55 1.35 28.56
C LYS A 1010 -14.56 1.28 27.40
N PRO A 1011 -15.37 2.32 27.18
CA PRO A 1011 -16.12 2.46 25.94
C PRO A 1011 -15.15 2.59 24.75
N GLY A 1012 -15.45 1.88 23.67
CA GLY A 1012 -14.70 1.98 22.41
C GLY A 1012 -15.27 3.03 21.46
N PRO A 1013 -14.69 3.17 20.25
CA PRO A 1013 -15.37 3.77 19.10
C PRO A 1013 -16.56 2.91 18.66
N GLY A 1014 -17.40 3.41 17.76
CA GLY A 1014 -18.58 2.71 17.27
C GLY A 1014 -19.35 3.49 16.20
N GLY A 1015 -20.40 2.89 15.66
CA GLY A 1015 -21.25 3.51 14.65
C GLY A 1015 -22.40 2.61 14.24
N GLY A 1016 -23.48 3.22 13.78
CA GLY A 1016 -24.69 2.50 13.42
C GLY A 1016 -25.87 3.39 13.06
N MET A 1017 -26.99 2.74 12.80
CA MET A 1017 -28.27 3.39 12.55
C MET A 1017 -29.41 2.71 13.29
N ILE A 1018 -30.46 3.49 13.55
CA ILE A 1018 -31.75 3.01 14.04
C ILE A 1018 -32.83 3.42 13.03
N ILE A 1019 -33.66 2.44 12.67
CA ILE A 1019 -34.80 2.59 11.77
C ILE A 1019 -36.06 2.19 12.55
N HIS A 1020 -37.01 3.12 12.66
CA HIS A 1020 -38.35 2.88 13.18
C HIS A 1020 -39.16 2.08 12.16
N LEU A 1021 -39.69 0.92 12.59
CA LEU A 1021 -40.48 0.00 11.77
C LEU A 1021 -42.00 0.23 11.92
N GLY A 1022 -42.41 1.26 12.67
CA GLY A 1022 -43.79 1.53 13.03
C GLY A 1022 -44.14 1.06 14.45
N ASN A 1023 -45.22 1.65 15.00
CA ASN A 1023 -45.69 1.45 16.37
C ASN A 1023 -44.60 1.80 17.41
N SER A 1024 -43.99 0.79 18.03
CA SER A 1024 -42.86 0.92 18.96
C SER A 1024 -41.69 0.02 18.56
N LYS A 1025 -41.63 -0.44 17.30
CA LYS A 1025 -40.59 -1.36 16.81
C LYS A 1025 -39.44 -0.60 16.13
N PHE A 1026 -38.22 -1.04 16.41
CA PHE A 1026 -36.98 -0.44 15.94
C PHE A 1026 -36.00 -1.51 15.46
N LEU A 1027 -35.42 -1.32 14.29
CA LEU A 1027 -34.27 -2.07 13.78
C LEU A 1027 -32.99 -1.29 14.13
N LEU A 1028 -32.08 -1.94 14.85
CA LEU A 1028 -30.76 -1.44 15.25
C LEU A 1028 -29.72 -2.14 14.38
N VAL A 1029 -28.82 -1.37 13.76
CA VAL A 1029 -27.76 -1.89 12.88
C VAL A 1029 -26.44 -1.21 13.22
N GLY A 1030 -25.36 -1.96 13.37
CA GLY A 1030 -24.02 -1.44 13.64
C GLY A 1030 -23.38 -2.00 14.92
N ARG A 1031 -22.29 -1.36 15.37
CA ARG A 1031 -21.39 -1.86 16.44
C ARG A 1031 -20.95 -0.75 17.41
N GLY A 1032 -20.57 -1.13 18.62
CA GLY A 1032 -19.99 -0.24 19.64
C GLY A 1032 -20.97 0.71 20.34
N PHE A 1033 -22.29 0.46 20.28
CA PHE A 1033 -23.31 1.32 20.89
C PHE A 1033 -24.30 0.54 21.77
N HIS A 1034 -25.00 1.25 22.66
CA HIS A 1034 -26.23 0.72 23.26
C HIS A 1034 -27.38 1.70 23.07
N ALA A 1035 -28.59 1.18 22.97
CA ALA A 1035 -29.81 1.97 22.79
C ALA A 1035 -30.75 1.79 23.99
N ARG A 1036 -31.21 2.90 24.57
CA ARG A 1036 -32.20 2.95 25.66
C ARG A 1036 -33.43 3.71 25.20
N PHE A 1037 -34.59 3.25 25.64
CA PHE A 1037 -35.90 3.71 25.19
C PHE A 1037 -36.65 4.34 26.36
N LYS A 1038 -37.28 5.48 26.13
CA LYS A 1038 -38.11 6.19 27.12
C LYS A 1038 -39.44 6.62 26.50
N GLY A 1039 -40.47 6.79 27.31
CA GLY A 1039 -41.65 7.53 26.88
C GLY A 1039 -41.29 9.01 26.67
N ALA A 1040 -41.56 9.55 25.49
CA ALA A 1040 -41.41 10.98 25.18
C ALA A 1040 -42.57 11.85 25.72
N ARG A 1041 -43.63 11.18 26.21
CA ARG A 1041 -44.82 11.77 26.82
C ARG A 1041 -44.57 12.27 28.23
N LYS A 1042 -45.31 13.32 28.63
CA LYS A 1042 -45.20 13.90 29.98
C LYS A 1042 -45.79 13.01 31.07
N GLU A 1043 -46.76 12.19 30.68
CA GLU A 1043 -47.44 11.22 31.52
C GLU A 1043 -46.65 9.91 31.74
N ALA A 1044 -45.52 9.71 31.04
CA ALA A 1044 -44.75 8.47 31.14
C ALA A 1044 -43.89 8.41 32.41
N THR A 1045 -44.19 7.47 33.31
CA THR A 1045 -43.41 7.18 34.52
C THR A 1045 -42.27 6.19 34.26
N PHE A 1046 -42.45 5.28 33.28
CA PHE A 1046 -41.45 4.28 32.89
C PHE A 1046 -41.30 4.20 31.36
N GLY A 1047 -40.12 3.77 30.90
CA GLY A 1047 -39.90 3.31 29.53
C GLY A 1047 -38.73 2.34 29.44
N GLY A 1048 -38.82 1.40 28.49
CA GLY A 1048 -37.83 0.33 28.33
C GLY A 1048 -38.16 -0.62 27.17
N ILE A 1049 -37.51 -1.78 27.17
CA ILE A 1049 -37.64 -2.83 26.15
C ILE A 1049 -38.70 -3.84 26.58
N LEU A 1050 -39.74 -4.01 25.76
CA LEU A 1050 -40.76 -5.06 25.93
C LEU A 1050 -40.27 -6.39 25.35
N TRP A 1051 -39.58 -6.32 24.21
CA TRP A 1051 -39.03 -7.47 23.51
C TRP A 1051 -37.75 -7.11 22.76
N GLY A 1052 -36.75 -7.98 22.77
CA GLY A 1052 -35.46 -7.77 22.13
C GLY A 1052 -35.01 -9.01 21.39
N GLU A 1053 -34.62 -8.88 20.13
CA GLU A 1053 -34.23 -9.99 19.26
C GLU A 1053 -32.93 -9.71 18.54
N GLU A 1054 -31.97 -10.62 18.62
CA GLU A 1054 -30.85 -10.65 17.70
C GLU A 1054 -31.31 -11.23 16.36
N LYS A 1055 -30.98 -10.55 15.26
CA LYS A 1055 -31.43 -10.90 13.91
C LYS A 1055 -30.28 -11.30 13.01
N GLU A 1056 -30.57 -12.20 12.10
CA GLU A 1056 -29.80 -12.43 10.87
C GLU A 1056 -30.64 -12.00 9.66
N VAL A 1057 -29.99 -11.82 8.50
CA VAL A 1057 -30.65 -11.51 7.23
C VAL A 1057 -30.44 -12.70 6.29
N ASP A 1058 -31.52 -13.22 5.71
CA ASP A 1058 -31.46 -14.35 4.76
C ASP A 1058 -31.06 -13.94 3.33
N GLU A 1059 -30.94 -14.92 2.44
CA GLU A 1059 -30.58 -14.72 1.02
C GLU A 1059 -31.56 -13.83 0.23
N ASN A 1060 -32.78 -13.59 0.75
CA ASN A 1060 -33.80 -12.74 0.15
C ASN A 1060 -33.76 -11.29 0.70
N GLY A 1061 -33.05 -11.05 1.80
CA GLY A 1061 -33.05 -9.78 2.54
C GLY A 1061 -33.95 -9.76 3.79
N ASP A 1062 -34.65 -10.86 4.10
CA ASP A 1062 -35.59 -10.92 5.23
C ASP A 1062 -34.86 -11.10 6.57
N LEU A 1063 -35.25 -10.29 7.56
CA LEU A 1063 -34.86 -10.50 8.96
C LEU A 1063 -35.42 -11.81 9.53
N LYS A 1064 -34.55 -12.67 10.04
CA LYS A 1064 -34.89 -13.87 10.83
C LYS A 1064 -34.37 -13.72 12.26
N THR A 1065 -35.12 -14.23 13.24
CA THR A 1065 -34.75 -14.18 14.65
C THR A 1065 -33.76 -15.30 14.98
N LEU A 1066 -32.53 -14.93 15.35
CA LEU A 1066 -31.48 -15.87 15.77
C LEU A 1066 -31.65 -16.27 17.25
N ARG A 1067 -31.83 -15.28 18.13
CA ARG A 1067 -32.16 -15.49 19.56
C ARG A 1067 -32.88 -14.29 20.15
N ILE A 1068 -33.60 -14.54 21.24
CA ILE A 1068 -34.20 -13.50 22.08
C ILE A 1068 -33.15 -13.01 23.08
N LEU A 1069 -33.09 -11.70 23.31
CA LEU A 1069 -32.24 -11.06 24.31
C LEU A 1069 -33.13 -10.50 25.43
N ASN A 1070 -32.82 -10.84 26.67
CA ASN A 1070 -33.53 -10.41 27.88
C ASN A 1070 -32.57 -10.55 29.09
N GLY A 1071 -32.97 -10.16 30.30
CA GLY A 1071 -32.11 -10.28 31.48
C GLY A 1071 -30.82 -9.46 31.33
N ASP A 1072 -29.68 -10.02 31.72
CA ASP A 1072 -28.37 -9.37 31.70
C ASP A 1072 -28.01 -8.83 30.30
N GLU A 1073 -28.30 -9.58 29.23
CA GLU A 1073 -28.13 -9.18 27.82
C GLU A 1073 -28.81 -7.85 27.47
N THR A 1074 -29.81 -7.43 28.26
CA THR A 1074 -30.56 -6.17 28.09
C THR A 1074 -30.48 -5.24 29.29
N ARG A 1075 -29.68 -5.58 30.32
CA ARG A 1075 -29.77 -4.98 31.67
C ARG A 1075 -31.21 -4.88 32.18
N HIS A 1076 -31.92 -6.00 32.16
CA HIS A 1076 -33.34 -6.15 32.54
C HIS A 1076 -34.30 -5.21 31.77
N GLY A 1077 -34.04 -5.03 30.46
CA GLY A 1077 -34.86 -4.21 29.56
C GLY A 1077 -34.50 -2.73 29.51
N GLU A 1078 -33.42 -2.29 30.16
CA GLU A 1078 -32.97 -0.89 30.13
C GLU A 1078 -32.20 -0.53 28.84
N PHE A 1079 -31.34 -1.43 28.34
CA PHE A 1079 -30.44 -1.16 27.21
C PHE A 1079 -30.39 -2.32 26.22
N MET A 1080 -30.56 -2.06 24.92
CA MET A 1080 -30.17 -3.03 23.88
C MET A 1080 -28.69 -2.86 23.57
N MET A 1081 -27.90 -3.90 23.82
CA MET A 1081 -26.44 -3.87 23.72
C MET A 1081 -25.98 -4.31 22.32
N MET A 1082 -25.26 -3.43 21.61
CA MET A 1082 -24.66 -3.68 20.29
C MET A 1082 -23.13 -3.53 20.44
N PRO A 1083 -22.42 -4.56 20.93
CA PRO A 1083 -21.00 -4.47 21.31
C PRO A 1083 -20.07 -4.19 20.13
N ASN A 1084 -18.79 -3.95 20.43
CA ASN A 1084 -17.70 -3.98 19.45
C ASN A 1084 -17.20 -5.41 19.20
N ASP A 1085 -16.42 -5.57 18.14
CA ASP A 1085 -15.75 -6.82 17.75
C ASP A 1085 -14.83 -7.36 18.88
N ASP A 1086 -14.23 -6.46 19.67
CA ASP A 1086 -13.51 -6.76 20.93
C ASP A 1086 -13.99 -5.82 22.05
N PRO A 1087 -14.98 -6.22 22.88
CA PRO A 1087 -15.57 -5.37 23.91
C PRO A 1087 -14.84 -5.50 25.26
N ASP A 1088 -14.40 -4.38 25.83
CA ASP A 1088 -13.64 -4.37 27.09
C ASP A 1088 -14.52 -4.71 28.32
N TYR A 1089 -14.31 -5.92 28.86
CA TYR A 1089 -14.94 -6.42 30.08
C TYR A 1089 -14.26 -5.93 31.38
N GLY A 1090 -13.24 -5.06 31.31
CA GLY A 1090 -12.63 -4.40 32.46
C GLY A 1090 -11.92 -5.33 33.45
N GLY A 1091 -11.59 -6.55 33.03
CA GLY A 1091 -11.08 -7.62 33.90
C GLY A 1091 -12.13 -8.23 34.84
N PHE A 1092 -13.42 -7.96 34.65
CA PHE A 1092 -14.49 -8.56 35.44
C PHE A 1092 -14.61 -10.07 35.16
N PRO A 1093 -14.74 -10.94 36.18
CA PRO A 1093 -14.57 -12.39 36.02
C PRO A 1093 -15.76 -13.13 35.38
N ILE A 1094 -16.80 -12.42 34.93
CA ILE A 1094 -18.01 -13.00 34.33
C ILE A 1094 -18.39 -12.20 33.09
N ALA A 1095 -18.52 -12.86 31.94
CA ALA A 1095 -18.92 -12.23 30.67
C ALA A 1095 -20.45 -12.01 30.59
N VAL A 1096 -20.98 -11.14 31.47
CA VAL A 1096 -22.37 -10.68 31.43
C VAL A 1096 -22.60 -9.68 30.29
N THR A 1097 -23.88 -9.40 30.00
CA THR A 1097 -24.34 -8.53 28.90
C THR A 1097 -23.86 -8.90 27.46
N PRO A 1098 -23.85 -10.17 27.02
CA PRO A 1098 -23.44 -10.55 25.67
C PRO A 1098 -24.52 -10.23 24.61
N GLY A 1099 -24.56 -8.95 24.20
CA GLY A 1099 -25.47 -8.37 23.22
C GLY A 1099 -25.38 -8.94 21.80
N ALA A 1100 -26.01 -8.26 20.83
CA ALA A 1100 -26.15 -8.75 19.46
C ALA A 1100 -24.80 -8.78 18.71
N ARG A 1101 -24.35 -9.97 18.32
CA ARG A 1101 -23.07 -10.23 17.62
C ARG A 1101 -23.20 -10.16 16.11
N THR A 1102 -24.40 -10.40 15.57
CA THR A 1102 -24.71 -10.17 14.15
C THR A 1102 -24.65 -8.69 13.75
N CYS A 1103 -24.52 -7.77 14.72
CA CYS A 1103 -24.63 -6.33 14.54
C CYS A 1103 -26.01 -5.88 14.01
N ILE A 1104 -27.05 -6.73 14.15
CA ILE A 1104 -28.44 -6.45 13.74
C ILE A 1104 -29.40 -6.94 14.84
N ALA A 1105 -30.26 -6.06 15.34
CA ALA A 1105 -31.27 -6.40 16.35
C ALA A 1105 -32.62 -5.72 16.09
N GLU A 1106 -33.73 -6.38 16.44
CA GLU A 1106 -35.05 -5.74 16.54
C GLU A 1106 -35.40 -5.52 18.00
N VAL A 1107 -35.93 -4.34 18.32
CA VAL A 1107 -36.44 -3.98 19.63
C VAL A 1107 -37.89 -3.58 19.50
N GLU A 1108 -38.76 -4.12 20.36
CA GLU A 1108 -40.06 -3.55 20.65
C GLU A 1108 -39.97 -2.81 21.98
N ALA A 1109 -40.11 -1.48 21.93
CA ALA A 1109 -40.06 -0.61 23.10
C ALA A 1109 -41.46 -0.40 23.69
N TYR A 1110 -41.53 0.02 24.95
CA TYR A 1110 -42.77 0.45 25.58
C TYR A 1110 -42.53 1.54 26.63
N TRP A 1111 -43.64 2.17 27.04
CA TRP A 1111 -43.69 3.10 28.16
C TRP A 1111 -44.95 2.82 29.00
N ILE A 1112 -44.93 3.26 30.26
CA ILE A 1112 -46.08 3.15 31.18
C ILE A 1112 -46.40 4.55 31.69
N ALA A 1113 -47.70 4.83 31.86
CA ALA A 1113 -48.21 5.87 32.73
C ALA A 1113 -48.95 5.21 33.90
N GLU A 1114 -48.56 5.51 35.12
CA GLU A 1114 -49.36 5.21 36.33
C GLU A 1114 -50.46 6.29 36.50
N ASP A 1115 -51.46 6.07 37.36
CA ASP A 1115 -52.56 7.03 37.54
C ASP A 1115 -52.09 8.33 38.19
N GLU A 1116 -52.82 9.45 38.03
CA GLU A 1116 -52.35 10.78 38.49
C GLU A 1116 -52.14 10.89 40.01
N ASP A 1117 -52.77 10.03 40.81
CA ASP A 1117 -52.60 9.98 42.28
C ASP A 1117 -51.32 9.23 42.72
N ASP A 1118 -50.67 8.46 41.84
CA ASP A 1118 -49.48 7.65 42.12
C ASP A 1118 -48.15 8.31 41.64
N ARG A 1119 -48.19 9.51 41.03
CA ARG A 1119 -47.04 10.21 40.41
C ARG A 1119 -46.41 11.33 41.26
#